data_AF-A0A9P1D7X4-F1
#
_entry.id   AF-A0A9P1D7X4-F1
#
_cell.length_a   1.000
_cell.length_b   1.000
_cell.length_c   1.000
_cell.angle_alpha   90.00
_cell.angle_beta   90.00
_cell.angle_gamma   90.00
#
_symmetry.space_group_name_H-M   'P 1'
#
loop_
_entity.id
_entity.type
_entity.pdbx_description
1 polymer ?
#
loop_
_entity_poly.entity_id
_entity_poly.type
_entity_poly.pdbx_seq_one_letter_code
_entity_poly.pdbx_strand_id
1 'polypeptide(L)'
;MKGRLARAVLLAFLLTVTMASDDDSLCLLGGIPRSLRKNLTTANGNSLAVGLWVCQWPAAFLLSAMLHILMEEKIGYNVLVTGQGPGTTTAFYALTGCETPNDVNDAGCGDGPTGTIHHVSIEGWTLYYPTVWDAIQKDYPATAPVSFGGAWNLGGSGYYGRESMYLQASTVATALDTDGATLDFFRSYNVSWHDQSKYFGGISSVNTSLLKPCPETRLVVHEVMQFYADFTGDHDGVETVQNKTRGKCWDGYFWLPPACRTDRSKCILFVTGGAGWTIEGTMQKATVWNMPIAPIVAKDWGSFVDLPKQVACLFYWWEPDPTFLLLDPTEMTFPAHLKQEWSQGIQTSAGQQVRIDKYVSYDLQDLAPNIVALVRAMDIDMTEVQELMMDQLNSGDDATTVACRWLQGRQNVWQPWLPDSSKCFPQFGLYKEVTSSFVQDRNDPAGLICRACESGFFSVQLEDDKGTTHVCKPCTPGSAQPSGAAIACDPCSAGEYQDAFGQAVCMRCPQGSYQDRKGQSHCKRCPVATSTLGLGSNGPEECRCEAGSINMESNGLRCASCGEGMVCPFASTVDALQNGTSDASEKYIAKIAEGYYSRVDSPTSIFKCTEKRRCPGGLAGTCAGGLINAPCAECPPGQTWSGDKCVGCDALTTAFWWVVPILLPSIVAVSYYVTNPKVTAKASTRQAASAGVALFILLVQTVSIMASTTIPWPDNFKTSAIPLRIFMFDLESVSFSCFSTLTIAGRYTLSISGFPMLVLWLWLCFAMSKLPPFQRLRWEQFKTWNALGSLLQMSYGPMSALALQPFMCYSHPNGLRSLLNQPSLFCGEEEHMAMLIGGSLLLMLFVFGFLAVCTVAAWKMPKWIARLLRVETWKQTARPGQ
;
A
#
# COMPACT_ATOMS: atom_id res chain seq x y z
N MET A 1 68.69 41.88 -20.95
CA MET A 1 67.66 41.63 -19.91
C MET A 1 66.56 40.71 -20.45
N LYS A 2 66.91 39.48 -20.85
CA LYS A 2 65.99 38.42 -21.31
C LYS A 2 65.78 37.33 -20.24
N GLY A 3 65.65 37.73 -18.97
CA GLY A 3 65.79 36.81 -17.84
C GLY A 3 64.76 36.95 -16.72
N ARG A 4 63.69 37.73 -16.88
CA ARG A 4 62.68 37.92 -15.82
C ARG A 4 61.23 37.68 -16.22
N LEU A 5 60.91 37.46 -17.50
CA LEU A 5 59.55 37.06 -17.92
C LEU A 5 59.36 35.54 -18.06
N ALA A 6 60.44 34.77 -18.23
CA ALA A 6 60.38 33.30 -18.33
C ALA A 6 60.22 32.57 -16.97
N ARG A 7 60.42 33.27 -15.84
CA ARG A 7 60.27 32.69 -14.49
C ARG A 7 58.87 32.86 -13.88
N ALA A 8 58.01 33.70 -14.46
CA ALA A 8 56.64 33.88 -13.98
C ALA A 8 55.65 32.89 -14.65
N VAL A 9 55.95 32.41 -15.85
CA VAL A 9 55.13 31.39 -16.54
C VAL A 9 55.52 29.96 -16.12
N LEU A 10 56.76 29.74 -15.66
CA LEU A 10 57.19 28.43 -15.16
C LEU A 10 56.70 28.11 -13.73
N LEU A 11 56.40 29.12 -12.90
CA LEU A 11 55.94 28.90 -11.51
C LEU A 11 54.41 28.75 -11.37
N ALA A 12 53.62 29.13 -12.38
CA ALA A 12 52.17 28.92 -12.38
C ALA A 12 51.76 27.54 -12.95
N PHE A 13 52.70 26.79 -13.54
CA PHE A 13 52.51 25.39 -13.96
C PHE A 13 53.02 24.38 -12.92
N LEU A 14 53.57 24.85 -11.79
CA LEU A 14 54.21 24.02 -10.76
C LEU A 14 53.47 24.00 -9.41
N LEU A 15 52.21 24.42 -9.34
CA LEU A 15 51.44 24.46 -8.09
C LEU A 15 50.00 23.92 -8.15
N THR A 16 49.67 23.07 -9.14
CA THR A 16 48.47 22.22 -9.11
C THR A 16 48.69 20.92 -9.90
N VAL A 17 49.67 20.10 -9.52
CA VAL A 17 49.61 18.62 -9.63
C VAL A 17 50.72 18.10 -8.72
N THR A 18 50.42 17.93 -7.44
CA THR A 18 51.04 16.87 -6.64
C THR A 18 49.90 16.18 -5.92
N MET A 19 49.93 14.85 -5.98
CA MET A 19 48.94 13.88 -5.50
C MET A 19 47.90 13.43 -6.55
N ALA A 20 48.39 12.73 -7.56
CA ALA A 20 47.73 11.54 -8.09
C ALA A 20 48.78 10.71 -8.86
N SER A 21 49.72 10.12 -8.13
CA SER A 21 50.43 8.93 -8.60
C SER A 21 49.93 7.78 -7.75
N ASP A 22 49.07 6.95 -8.31
CA ASP A 22 49.20 5.48 -8.27
C ASP A 22 48.27 4.89 -9.34
N ASP A 23 48.80 3.89 -10.03
CA ASP A 23 48.33 3.23 -11.25
C ASP A 23 46.82 3.02 -11.41
N ASP A 24 46.28 3.53 -12.51
CA ASP A 24 44.99 3.13 -13.10
C ASP A 24 45.24 2.25 -14.35
N SER A 25 46.37 1.53 -14.38
CA SER A 25 46.68 0.59 -15.45
C SER A 25 45.92 -0.71 -15.23
N LEU A 26 44.81 -0.87 -15.94
CA LEU A 26 44.05 -2.11 -15.97
C LEU A 26 44.90 -3.24 -16.55
N CYS A 27 44.87 -4.41 -15.91
CA CYS A 27 45.51 -5.61 -16.41
C CYS A 27 44.84 -6.09 -17.71
N LEU A 28 43.51 -6.19 -17.72
CA LEU A 28 42.76 -6.78 -18.83
C LEU A 28 42.19 -5.72 -19.75
N LEU A 29 42.27 -5.98 -21.06
CA LEU A 29 41.58 -5.16 -22.05
C LEU A 29 40.06 -5.16 -21.77
N GLY A 30 39.48 -3.97 -21.65
CA GLY A 30 38.09 -3.79 -21.25
C GLY A 30 37.81 -4.22 -19.81
N GLY A 31 38.78 -4.09 -18.91
CA GLY A 31 38.57 -4.21 -17.46
C GLY A 31 37.75 -3.04 -16.90
N ILE A 32 37.04 -3.28 -15.79
CA ILE A 32 36.26 -2.26 -15.07
C ILE A 32 37.24 -1.37 -14.27
N PRO A 33 37.29 -0.04 -14.54
CA PRO A 33 38.09 0.92 -13.79
C PRO A 33 37.71 0.94 -12.31
N ARG A 34 38.67 1.25 -11.44
CA ARG A 34 38.49 1.24 -9.98
C ARG A 34 37.32 2.11 -9.51
N SER A 35 37.08 3.24 -10.19
CA SER A 35 35.98 4.16 -9.88
C SER A 35 34.58 3.60 -10.12
N LEU A 36 34.44 2.56 -10.95
CA LEU A 36 33.16 1.91 -11.28
C LEU A 36 32.92 0.61 -10.49
N ARG A 37 33.87 0.20 -9.65
CA ARG A 37 33.76 -1.02 -8.84
C ARG A 37 32.90 -0.80 -7.61
N LYS A 38 32.09 -1.79 -7.25
CA LYS A 38 31.15 -1.74 -6.12
C LYS A 38 31.63 -2.54 -4.92
N ASN A 39 31.11 -2.19 -3.74
CA ASN A 39 31.27 -2.95 -2.52
C ASN A 39 30.08 -3.90 -2.32
N LEU A 40 30.24 -4.90 -1.44
CA LEU A 40 29.15 -5.67 -0.86
C LEU A 40 28.24 -4.74 -0.05
N THR A 41 26.94 -4.94 -0.14
CA THR A 41 25.94 -4.23 0.66
C THR A 41 25.25 -5.23 1.57
N THR A 42 25.50 -5.14 2.88
CA THR A 42 24.91 -6.06 3.85
C THR A 42 23.45 -5.71 4.13
N ALA A 43 22.69 -6.65 4.72
CA ALA A 43 21.30 -6.41 5.14
C ALA A 43 21.16 -5.20 6.10
N ASN A 44 22.23 -4.83 6.80
CA ASN A 44 22.28 -3.68 7.71
C ASN A 44 22.67 -2.36 7.02
N GLY A 45 22.90 -2.38 5.70
CA GLY A 45 23.28 -1.21 4.90
C GLY A 45 24.78 -0.88 4.91
N ASN A 46 25.63 -1.73 5.48
CA ASN A 46 27.07 -1.50 5.50
C ASN A 46 27.69 -1.83 4.13
N SER A 47 28.67 -1.01 3.72
CA SER A 47 29.42 -1.16 2.47
C SER A 47 30.79 -1.76 2.76
N LEU A 48 31.03 -2.99 2.30
CA LEU A 48 32.24 -3.77 2.61
C LEU A 48 32.93 -4.26 1.33
N ALA A 49 34.26 -4.25 1.29
CA ALA A 49 35.00 -4.91 0.22
C ALA A 49 34.92 -6.44 0.37
N VAL A 50 35.09 -7.17 -0.74
CA VAL A 50 35.20 -8.63 -0.71
C VAL A 50 36.58 -8.99 -0.16
N GLY A 51 36.64 -9.82 0.88
CA GLY A 51 37.91 -10.30 1.42
C GLY A 51 38.50 -11.41 0.53
N LEU A 52 39.81 -11.41 0.35
CA LEU A 52 40.55 -12.50 -0.28
C LEU A 52 41.62 -12.99 0.70
N TRP A 53 41.46 -14.23 1.19
CA TRP A 53 42.41 -14.88 2.09
C TRP A 53 43.34 -15.81 1.32
N VAL A 54 44.65 -15.59 1.44
CA VAL A 54 45.65 -16.29 0.64
C VAL A 54 46.47 -17.25 1.53
N CYS A 55 46.53 -18.53 1.15
CA CYS A 55 47.40 -19.49 1.82
C CYS A 55 48.88 -19.25 1.45
N GLN A 56 49.80 -19.46 2.41
CA GLN A 56 51.23 -19.19 2.24
C GLN A 56 51.98 -20.33 1.52
N TRP A 57 51.65 -20.58 0.25
CA TRP A 57 52.50 -21.35 -0.66
C TRP A 57 52.45 -20.78 -2.09
N PRO A 58 53.46 -21.05 -2.93
CA PRO A 58 53.63 -20.37 -4.22
C PRO A 58 52.42 -20.43 -5.15
N ALA A 59 51.81 -21.61 -5.31
CA ALA A 59 50.64 -21.78 -6.18
C ALA A 59 49.43 -20.94 -5.69
N ALA A 60 49.20 -20.86 -4.38
CA ALA A 60 48.14 -20.04 -3.80
C ALA A 60 48.32 -18.55 -4.06
N PHE A 61 49.54 -18.03 -4.06
CA PHE A 61 49.78 -16.63 -4.40
C PHE A 61 49.38 -16.33 -5.85
N LEU A 62 49.78 -17.19 -6.79
CA LEU A 62 49.50 -17.01 -8.22
C LEU A 62 48.01 -17.13 -8.54
N LEU A 63 47.36 -18.21 -8.09
CA LEU A 63 45.94 -18.41 -8.37
C LEU A 63 45.07 -17.37 -7.67
N SER A 64 45.41 -16.97 -6.44
CA SER A 64 44.65 -15.94 -5.73
C SER A 64 44.79 -14.58 -6.42
N ALA A 65 45.97 -14.27 -6.97
CA ALA A 65 46.18 -13.06 -7.76
C ALA A 65 45.36 -13.07 -9.06
N MET A 66 45.24 -14.21 -9.75
CA MET A 66 44.34 -14.35 -10.90
C MET A 66 42.89 -14.05 -10.52
N LEU A 67 42.43 -14.66 -9.42
CA LEU A 67 41.07 -14.46 -8.93
C LEU A 67 40.82 -13.01 -8.50
N HIS A 68 41.80 -12.36 -7.85
CA HIS A 68 41.75 -10.95 -7.50
C HIS A 68 41.50 -10.07 -8.72
N ILE A 69 42.30 -10.24 -9.79
CA ILE A 69 42.15 -9.48 -11.04
C ILE A 69 40.77 -9.71 -11.67
N LEU A 70 40.30 -10.95 -11.75
CA LEU A 70 39.00 -11.27 -12.35
C LEU A 70 37.81 -10.69 -11.56
N MET A 71 37.86 -10.76 -10.22
CA MET A 71 36.83 -10.18 -9.35
C MET A 71 36.75 -8.66 -9.49
N GLU A 72 37.89 -7.98 -9.61
CA GLU A 72 37.93 -6.52 -9.74
C GLU A 72 37.60 -6.03 -11.15
N GLU A 73 38.26 -6.57 -12.17
CA GLU A 73 38.22 -6.04 -13.53
C GLU A 73 37.12 -6.64 -14.41
N LYS A 74 36.60 -7.84 -14.08
CA LYS A 74 35.53 -8.47 -14.89
C LYS A 74 34.21 -8.60 -14.14
N ILE A 75 34.22 -8.87 -12.83
CA ILE A 75 32.99 -8.88 -12.03
C ILE A 75 32.64 -7.49 -11.48
N GLY A 76 33.65 -6.65 -11.18
CA GLY A 76 33.46 -5.26 -10.79
C GLY A 76 33.29 -5.03 -9.29
N TYR A 77 33.84 -5.87 -8.43
CA TYR A 77 33.84 -5.65 -6.97
C TYR A 77 35.17 -5.08 -6.49
N ASN A 78 35.18 -4.29 -5.42
CA ASN A 78 36.42 -3.98 -4.72
C ASN A 78 36.83 -5.18 -3.85
N VAL A 79 38.10 -5.57 -3.97
CA VAL A 79 38.65 -6.73 -3.26
C VAL A 79 39.74 -6.26 -2.30
N LEU A 80 39.75 -6.81 -1.10
CA LEU A 80 40.74 -6.53 -0.06
C LEU A 80 41.47 -7.83 0.27
N VAL A 81 42.79 -7.87 0.05
CA VAL A 81 43.63 -8.97 0.52
C VAL A 81 43.88 -8.76 2.02
N THR A 82 43.14 -9.48 2.85
CA THR A 82 43.05 -9.24 4.30
C THR A 82 44.09 -10.00 5.12
N GLY A 83 44.73 -11.02 4.56
CA GLY A 83 45.78 -11.76 5.25
C GLY A 83 46.42 -12.89 4.44
N GLN A 84 47.63 -13.26 4.85
CA GLN A 84 48.33 -14.46 4.39
C GLN A 84 48.47 -15.43 5.56
N GLY A 85 47.87 -16.61 5.46
CA GLY A 85 47.87 -17.61 6.52
C GLY A 85 48.81 -18.79 6.25
N PRO A 86 49.48 -19.38 7.27
CA PRO A 86 50.46 -20.46 7.09
C PRO A 86 49.87 -21.78 6.58
N GLY A 87 48.54 -21.92 6.51
CA GLY A 87 47.92 -23.15 6.02
C GLY A 87 46.42 -23.04 5.79
N THR A 88 45.81 -24.15 5.35
CA THR A 88 44.38 -24.26 5.05
C THR A 88 43.48 -23.95 6.26
N THR A 89 43.95 -24.22 7.48
CA THR A 89 43.16 -24.05 8.70
C THR A 89 42.84 -22.59 9.00
N THR A 90 43.77 -21.67 8.75
CA THR A 90 43.51 -20.23 8.96
C THR A 90 42.55 -19.68 7.92
N ALA A 91 42.59 -20.21 6.69
CA ALA A 91 41.58 -19.89 5.69
C ALA A 91 40.18 -20.29 6.15
N PHE A 92 40.02 -21.47 6.76
CA PHE A 92 38.73 -21.91 7.30
C PHE A 92 38.17 -20.94 8.36
N TYR A 93 39.00 -20.50 9.31
CA TYR A 93 38.57 -19.50 10.30
C TYR A 93 38.28 -18.13 9.68
N ALA A 94 39.09 -17.65 8.72
CA ALA A 94 38.82 -16.40 8.01
C ALA A 94 37.47 -16.43 7.28
N LEU A 95 37.14 -17.56 6.64
CA LEU A 95 35.88 -17.77 5.93
C LEU A 95 34.65 -17.71 6.84
N THR A 96 34.80 -18.05 8.12
CA THR A 96 33.73 -17.89 9.13
C THR A 96 33.51 -16.44 9.58
N GLY A 97 34.41 -15.52 9.22
CA GLY A 97 34.35 -14.11 9.59
C GLY A 97 35.29 -13.71 10.73
N CYS A 98 36.37 -14.47 10.98
CA CYS A 98 37.42 -14.10 11.94
C CYS A 98 38.46 -13.18 11.29
N GLU A 99 38.91 -12.15 11.99
CA GLU A 99 39.68 -11.04 11.39
C GLU A 99 41.18 -11.35 11.27
N THR A 100 41.78 -12.08 12.22
CA THR A 100 43.23 -12.39 12.22
C THR A 100 43.54 -13.82 12.67
N PRO A 101 43.11 -14.86 11.93
CA PRO A 101 43.41 -16.25 12.29
C PRO A 101 44.89 -16.59 12.09
N ASN A 102 45.54 -17.14 13.13
CA ASN A 102 46.98 -17.42 13.14
C ASN A 102 47.31 -18.92 13.00
N ASP A 103 46.74 -19.77 13.84
CA ASP A 103 46.94 -21.23 13.80
C ASP A 103 45.71 -21.99 14.34
N VAL A 104 45.84 -23.31 14.52
CA VAL A 104 44.75 -24.16 15.05
C VAL A 104 44.45 -23.89 16.53
N ASN A 105 45.39 -23.29 17.27
CA ASN A 105 45.24 -22.97 18.70
C ASN A 105 44.78 -21.54 18.94
N ASP A 106 45.02 -20.64 17.98
CA ASP A 106 44.60 -19.24 17.95
C ASP A 106 43.79 -18.98 16.66
N ALA A 107 42.49 -19.28 16.77
CA ALA A 107 41.51 -19.06 15.71
C ALA A 107 41.31 -17.58 15.35
N GLY A 108 41.84 -16.63 16.15
CA GLY A 108 41.76 -15.20 15.86
C GLY A 108 40.33 -14.63 15.84
N CYS A 109 39.37 -15.33 16.45
CA CYS A 109 37.94 -14.99 16.39
C CYS A 109 37.45 -14.13 17.57
N GLY A 110 38.28 -13.79 18.56
CA GLY A 110 37.84 -12.99 19.72
C GLY A 110 36.60 -13.56 20.43
N ASP A 111 35.55 -12.74 20.58
CA ASP A 111 34.23 -13.11 21.15
C ASP A 111 33.33 -13.91 20.17
N GLY A 112 33.80 -14.18 18.96
CA GLY A 112 33.07 -14.87 17.89
C GLY A 112 33.21 -14.16 16.53
N PRO A 113 32.83 -14.82 15.42
CA PRO A 113 32.91 -14.23 14.10
C PRO A 113 32.08 -12.95 14.01
N THR A 114 32.73 -11.84 13.66
CA THR A 114 32.14 -10.49 13.67
C THR A 114 31.35 -10.21 12.39
N GLY A 115 31.58 -10.98 11.32
CA GLY A 115 30.95 -10.79 10.01
C GLY A 115 31.35 -9.47 9.33
N THR A 116 32.49 -8.89 9.72
CA THR A 116 32.98 -7.61 9.20
C THR A 116 33.58 -7.72 7.81
N ILE A 117 34.06 -8.91 7.41
CA ILE A 117 34.60 -9.18 6.09
C ILE A 117 34.20 -10.58 5.64
N HIS A 118 33.70 -10.69 4.42
CA HIS A 118 33.34 -11.97 3.80
C HIS A 118 34.45 -12.39 2.85
N HIS A 119 35.06 -13.54 3.10
CA HIS A 119 36.27 -13.98 2.42
C HIS A 119 35.99 -14.97 1.29
N VAL A 120 36.86 -14.92 0.30
CA VAL A 120 37.09 -16.00 -0.68
C VAL A 120 38.48 -16.57 -0.39
N SER A 121 38.62 -17.89 -0.47
CA SER A 121 39.92 -18.54 -0.37
C SER A 121 39.96 -19.75 -1.29
N ILE A 122 41.06 -19.93 -2.01
CA ILE A 122 41.29 -21.07 -2.89
C ILE A 122 42.55 -21.79 -2.43
N GLU A 123 42.88 -22.89 -3.10
CA GLU A 123 44.08 -23.67 -2.83
C GLU A 123 44.05 -24.52 -1.56
N GLY A 124 42.88 -24.74 -0.95
CA GLY A 124 42.83 -25.44 0.34
C GLY A 124 43.07 -26.96 0.26
N TRP A 125 43.99 -27.44 1.10
CA TRP A 125 44.31 -28.87 1.29
C TRP A 125 43.46 -29.51 2.40
N THR A 126 42.18 -29.72 2.11
CA THR A 126 41.14 -30.11 3.08
C THR A 126 41.35 -31.47 3.72
N LEU A 127 41.87 -32.42 2.94
CA LEU A 127 42.04 -33.82 3.36
C LEU A 127 42.92 -33.96 4.61
N TYR A 128 43.85 -33.03 4.83
CA TYR A 128 44.76 -33.07 5.97
C TYR A 128 44.16 -32.51 7.27
N TYR A 129 43.04 -31.80 7.18
CA TYR A 129 42.43 -31.12 8.34
C TYR A 129 40.94 -31.47 8.54
N PRO A 130 40.51 -32.74 8.44
CA PRO A 130 39.10 -33.11 8.53
C PRO A 130 38.52 -32.81 9.92
N THR A 131 39.31 -32.97 10.98
CA THR A 131 38.88 -32.71 12.35
C THR A 131 38.64 -31.23 12.63
N VAL A 132 39.51 -30.35 12.11
CA VAL A 132 39.36 -28.90 12.23
C VAL A 132 38.15 -28.43 11.44
N TRP A 133 37.98 -28.98 10.24
CA TRP A 133 36.81 -28.72 9.42
C TRP A 133 35.51 -29.11 10.13
N ASP A 134 35.42 -30.34 10.64
CA ASP A 134 34.25 -30.82 11.39
C ASP A 134 33.97 -30.00 12.65
N ALA A 135 35.02 -29.53 13.34
CA ALA A 135 34.89 -28.64 14.48
C ALA A 135 34.28 -27.29 14.09
N ILE A 136 34.74 -26.67 12.99
CA ILE A 136 34.19 -25.40 12.49
C ILE A 136 32.72 -25.54 12.09
N GLN A 137 32.35 -26.63 11.42
CA GLN A 137 30.94 -26.91 11.07
C GLN A 137 30.06 -27.03 12.32
N LYS A 138 30.59 -27.60 13.40
CA LYS A 138 29.88 -27.79 14.66
C LYS A 138 29.77 -26.50 15.48
N ASP A 139 30.86 -25.75 15.58
CA ASP A 139 30.98 -24.61 16.50
C ASP A 139 30.38 -23.33 15.89
N TYR A 140 30.37 -23.20 14.55
CA TYR A 140 29.86 -22.04 13.83
C TYR A 140 28.87 -22.38 12.70
N PRO A 141 27.77 -23.10 12.97
CA PRO A 141 26.90 -23.65 11.92
C PRO A 141 26.21 -22.59 11.04
N ALA A 142 26.08 -21.35 11.51
CA ALA A 142 25.46 -20.25 10.77
C ALA A 142 26.41 -19.51 9.82
N THR A 143 27.73 -19.58 10.06
CA THR A 143 28.75 -18.87 9.26
C THR A 143 29.80 -19.81 8.68
N ALA A 144 29.70 -21.11 8.98
CA ALA A 144 30.60 -22.12 8.47
C ALA A 144 30.59 -22.17 6.93
N PRO A 145 31.77 -22.18 6.28
CA PRO A 145 31.85 -22.38 4.84
C PRO A 145 31.26 -23.75 4.47
N VAL A 146 30.48 -23.83 3.40
CA VAL A 146 29.69 -25.02 3.08
C VAL A 146 30.57 -26.22 2.70
N SER A 147 30.21 -27.41 3.20
CA SER A 147 31.03 -28.63 3.12
C SER A 147 30.50 -29.74 2.21
N PHE A 148 31.41 -30.68 1.92
CA PHE A 148 31.20 -31.89 1.14
C PHE A 148 30.20 -32.84 1.84
N GLY A 149 29.04 -33.07 1.23
CA GLY A 149 28.06 -34.05 1.73
C GLY A 149 26.57 -33.75 1.50
N GLY A 150 26.21 -32.60 0.91
CA GLY A 150 24.82 -32.34 0.54
C GLY A 150 24.55 -30.89 0.15
N ALA A 151 24.79 -30.58 -1.13
CA ALA A 151 24.50 -29.33 -1.84
C ALA A 151 25.22 -28.05 -1.37
N TRP A 152 26.02 -27.50 -2.31
CA TRP A 152 26.74 -26.22 -2.34
C TRP A 152 28.26 -26.22 -2.03
N ASN A 153 29.01 -27.16 -2.63
CA ASN A 153 30.46 -27.00 -2.83
C ASN A 153 30.78 -26.14 -4.07
N LEU A 154 31.93 -25.45 -4.09
CA LEU A 154 32.44 -24.77 -5.29
C LEU A 154 33.32 -25.66 -6.18
N GLY A 155 33.47 -26.93 -5.82
CA GLY A 155 34.32 -27.89 -6.54
C GLY A 155 35.81 -27.69 -6.26
N GLY A 156 36.64 -28.53 -6.90
CA GLY A 156 38.09 -28.37 -6.86
C GLY A 156 38.57 -27.29 -7.83
N SER A 157 39.82 -26.86 -7.68
CA SER A 157 40.47 -25.87 -8.55
C SER A 157 40.81 -26.39 -9.95
N GLY A 158 40.63 -27.68 -10.22
CA GLY A 158 40.89 -28.30 -11.53
C GLY A 158 42.02 -29.32 -11.55
N TYR A 159 42.84 -29.34 -10.50
CA TYR A 159 43.95 -30.28 -10.34
C TYR A 159 43.97 -30.89 -8.93
N TYR A 160 44.85 -31.88 -8.77
CA TYR A 160 45.07 -32.59 -7.52
C TYR A 160 46.49 -32.38 -7.05
N GLY A 161 46.64 -32.02 -5.77
CA GLY A 161 47.91 -32.04 -5.09
C GLY A 161 48.37 -33.47 -4.84
N ARG A 162 49.69 -33.70 -4.91
CA ARG A 162 50.27 -35.04 -4.76
C ARG A 162 51.57 -34.97 -3.96
N GLU A 163 51.73 -35.90 -3.04
CA GLU A 163 53.00 -36.16 -2.34
C GLU A 163 53.54 -37.51 -2.77
N SER A 164 54.79 -37.56 -3.24
CA SER A 164 55.37 -38.80 -3.76
C SER A 164 56.91 -38.81 -3.70
N MET A 165 57.49 -39.88 -4.25
CA MET A 165 58.93 -40.01 -4.46
C MET A 165 59.25 -39.64 -5.91
N TYR A 166 60.18 -38.71 -6.08
CA TYR A 166 60.61 -38.23 -7.38
C TYR A 166 62.10 -38.48 -7.60
N LEU A 167 62.50 -38.47 -8.87
CA LEU A 167 63.88 -38.48 -9.32
C LEU A 167 64.06 -37.46 -10.45
N GLN A 168 65.28 -37.02 -10.68
CA GLN A 168 65.57 -36.11 -11.79
C GLN A 168 65.36 -36.79 -13.15
N ALA A 169 64.78 -36.08 -14.12
CA ALA A 169 64.66 -36.58 -15.50
C ALA A 169 66.02 -36.93 -16.13
N SER A 170 67.09 -36.25 -15.74
CA SER A 170 68.46 -36.55 -16.21
C SER A 170 68.90 -37.98 -15.86
N THR A 171 68.56 -38.45 -14.65
CA THR A 171 68.84 -39.83 -14.19
C THR A 171 67.99 -40.84 -14.95
N VAL A 172 66.71 -40.52 -15.19
CA VAL A 172 65.80 -41.35 -16.01
C VAL A 172 66.32 -41.48 -17.44
N ALA A 173 66.68 -40.37 -18.07
CA ALA A 173 67.21 -40.33 -19.43
C ALA A 173 68.51 -41.14 -19.54
N THR A 174 69.40 -41.01 -18.55
CA THR A 174 70.65 -41.79 -18.51
C THR A 174 70.36 -43.29 -18.41
N ALA A 175 69.45 -43.71 -17.55
CA ALA A 175 69.11 -45.13 -17.38
C ALA A 175 68.37 -45.73 -18.59
N LEU A 176 67.53 -44.92 -19.25
CA LEU A 176 66.81 -45.33 -20.45
C LEU A 176 67.75 -45.49 -21.65
N ASP A 177 68.70 -44.56 -21.82
CA ASP A 177 69.67 -44.60 -22.92
C ASP A 177 70.71 -45.72 -22.76
N THR A 178 71.20 -45.94 -21.53
CA THR A 178 72.25 -46.93 -21.27
C THR A 178 71.73 -48.37 -21.23
N ASP A 179 70.56 -48.60 -20.66
CA ASP A 179 70.09 -49.96 -20.32
C ASP A 179 68.59 -50.19 -20.59
N GLY A 180 67.87 -49.21 -21.16
CA GLY A 180 66.44 -49.31 -21.40
C GLY A 180 65.59 -49.32 -20.12
N ALA A 181 66.14 -48.89 -18.98
CA ALA A 181 65.45 -48.88 -17.70
C ALA A 181 64.64 -47.58 -17.53
N THR A 182 63.34 -47.69 -17.29
CA THR A 182 62.45 -46.52 -17.23
C THR A 182 62.51 -45.77 -15.90
N LEU A 183 62.82 -46.44 -14.78
CA LEU A 183 62.95 -45.89 -13.43
C LEU A 183 61.72 -45.11 -12.88
N ASP A 184 60.62 -45.06 -13.62
CA ASP A 184 59.37 -44.38 -13.31
C ASP A 184 58.32 -45.30 -12.66
N PHE A 185 58.66 -46.58 -12.45
CA PHE A 185 57.76 -47.60 -11.91
C PHE A 185 58.42 -48.40 -10.81
N PHE A 186 57.79 -48.51 -9.64
CA PHE A 186 58.42 -49.11 -8.44
C PHE A 186 59.06 -50.49 -8.66
N ARG A 187 58.50 -51.36 -9.54
CA ARG A 187 59.09 -52.69 -9.79
C ARG A 187 60.44 -52.63 -10.51
N SER A 188 60.76 -51.53 -11.20
CA SER A 188 62.07 -51.34 -11.78
C SER A 188 63.17 -51.27 -10.72
N TYR A 189 62.83 -51.08 -9.45
CA TYR A 189 63.74 -51.02 -8.30
C TYR A 189 63.88 -52.35 -7.55
N ASN A 190 63.20 -53.42 -7.97
CA ASN A 190 63.32 -54.70 -7.29
C ASN A 190 64.70 -55.34 -7.57
N VAL A 191 65.49 -55.56 -6.51
CA VAL A 191 66.87 -56.07 -6.63
C VAL A 191 66.98 -57.50 -7.13
N SER A 192 65.88 -58.27 -7.13
CA SER A 192 65.86 -59.63 -7.68
C SER A 192 65.90 -59.65 -9.21
N TRP A 193 65.56 -58.54 -9.86
CA TRP A 193 65.44 -58.46 -11.33
C TRP A 193 66.38 -57.44 -11.96
N HIS A 194 66.77 -56.39 -11.24
CA HIS A 194 67.50 -55.25 -11.78
C HIS A 194 68.51 -54.70 -10.75
N ASP A 195 69.63 -54.13 -11.22
CA ASP A 195 70.61 -53.40 -10.39
C ASP A 195 70.66 -51.93 -10.84
N GLN A 196 69.96 -51.07 -10.08
CA GLN A 196 69.75 -49.65 -10.38
C GLN A 196 70.79 -48.77 -9.66
N SER A 197 71.57 -49.34 -8.73
CA SER A 197 72.54 -48.60 -7.92
C SER A 197 73.58 -47.85 -8.77
N LYS A 198 73.84 -48.31 -9.99
CA LYS A 198 74.75 -47.68 -10.96
C LYS A 198 74.31 -46.29 -11.47
N TYR A 199 73.04 -45.93 -11.35
CA TYR A 199 72.54 -44.61 -11.77
C TYR A 199 72.43 -43.60 -10.62
N PHE A 200 72.56 -44.07 -9.37
CA PHE A 200 72.35 -43.25 -8.18
C PHE A 200 73.65 -43.06 -7.39
N GLY A 201 73.70 -41.99 -6.61
CA GLY A 201 74.73 -41.81 -5.59
C GLY A 201 74.50 -42.77 -4.43
N GLY A 202 75.53 -43.53 -4.07
CA GLY A 202 75.51 -44.41 -2.90
C GLY A 202 75.71 -43.66 -1.57
N ILE A 203 75.72 -44.39 -0.46
CA ILE A 203 75.84 -43.79 0.89
C ILE A 203 77.08 -42.89 1.06
N SER A 204 78.19 -43.18 0.36
CA SER A 204 79.41 -42.40 0.42
C SER A 204 79.36 -41.07 -0.35
N SER A 205 78.34 -40.83 -1.19
CA SER A 205 78.25 -39.60 -1.98
C SER A 205 77.59 -38.43 -1.25
N VAL A 206 77.08 -38.64 -0.02
CA VAL A 206 76.41 -37.59 0.77
C VAL A 206 77.24 -37.17 1.97
N ASN A 207 77.38 -35.86 2.15
CA ASN A 207 78.00 -35.29 3.33
C ASN A 207 77.05 -35.38 4.54
N THR A 208 77.43 -36.14 5.57
CA THR A 208 76.61 -36.36 6.76
C THR A 208 76.34 -35.09 7.57
N SER A 209 77.10 -34.01 7.38
CA SER A 209 76.83 -32.71 8.02
C SER A 209 75.53 -32.05 7.55
N LEU A 210 75.01 -32.46 6.38
CA LEU A 210 73.74 -32.02 5.81
C LEU A 210 72.56 -32.88 6.28
N LEU A 211 72.81 -33.93 7.06
CA LEU A 211 71.81 -34.88 7.51
C LEU A 211 71.47 -34.69 8.98
N LYS A 212 70.21 -34.96 9.31
CA LYS A 212 69.71 -35.04 10.67
C LYS A 212 70.06 -36.42 11.26
N PRO A 213 70.66 -36.50 12.46
CA PRO A 213 70.90 -37.78 13.13
C PRO A 213 69.60 -38.54 13.40
N CYS A 214 69.60 -39.86 13.28
CA CYS A 214 68.41 -40.68 13.49
C CYS A 214 67.64 -40.42 14.80
N PRO A 215 68.30 -40.14 15.96
CA PRO A 215 67.60 -39.80 17.19
C PRO A 215 66.65 -38.60 17.11
N GLU A 216 66.86 -37.71 16.14
CA GLU A 216 66.04 -36.51 15.92
C GLU A 216 64.99 -36.71 14.81
N THR A 217 64.83 -37.94 14.31
CA THR A 217 63.89 -38.29 13.22
C THR A 217 62.75 -39.15 13.73
N ARG A 218 61.72 -39.37 12.90
CA ARG A 218 60.59 -40.28 13.19
C ARG A 218 61.00 -41.74 13.40
N LEU A 219 62.25 -42.11 13.09
CA LEU A 219 62.79 -43.44 13.35
C LEU A 219 62.87 -43.78 14.85
N VAL A 220 62.71 -42.82 15.77
CA VAL A 220 62.64 -43.11 17.22
C VAL A 220 61.23 -43.35 17.75
N VAL A 221 60.20 -43.17 16.92
CA VAL A 221 58.80 -43.31 17.35
C VAL A 221 58.47 -44.78 17.52
N HIS A 222 58.21 -45.18 18.77
CA HIS A 222 58.04 -46.59 19.13
C HIS A 222 56.90 -47.25 18.37
N GLU A 223 55.73 -46.61 18.33
CA GLU A 223 54.52 -47.14 17.72
C GLU A 223 54.71 -47.36 16.21
N VAL A 224 55.39 -46.43 15.55
CA VAL A 224 55.67 -46.48 14.10
C VAL A 224 56.62 -47.62 13.78
N MET A 225 57.70 -47.74 14.54
CA MET A 225 58.74 -48.74 14.29
C MET A 225 58.35 -50.15 14.74
N GLN A 226 57.54 -50.25 15.79
CA GLN A 226 56.93 -51.51 16.22
C GLN A 226 55.97 -52.02 15.14
N PHE A 227 55.07 -51.16 14.67
CA PHE A 227 54.16 -51.51 13.58
C PHE A 227 54.92 -51.92 12.31
N TYR A 228 55.96 -51.19 11.93
CA TYR A 228 56.80 -51.54 10.79
C TYR A 228 57.37 -52.96 10.91
N ALA A 229 57.97 -53.30 12.06
CA ALA A 229 58.57 -54.62 12.27
C ALA A 229 57.51 -55.73 12.26
N ASP A 230 56.36 -55.50 12.89
CA ASP A 230 55.26 -56.48 12.97
C ASP A 230 54.59 -56.71 11.60
N PHE A 231 54.44 -55.65 10.80
CA PHE A 231 53.82 -55.72 9.47
C PHE A 231 54.76 -56.32 8.42
N THR A 232 56.01 -55.86 8.36
CA THR A 232 56.95 -56.26 7.31
C THR A 232 57.73 -57.53 7.64
N GLY A 233 57.77 -57.93 8.92
CA GLY A 233 58.63 -59.01 9.43
C GLY A 233 60.12 -58.64 9.51
N ASP A 234 60.48 -57.39 9.21
CA ASP A 234 61.87 -56.93 9.18
C ASP A 234 62.38 -56.51 10.56
N HIS A 235 62.62 -57.50 11.42
CA HIS A 235 63.14 -57.26 12.78
C HIS A 235 64.62 -56.79 12.79
N ASP A 236 65.38 -57.06 11.72
CA ASP A 236 66.77 -56.59 11.59
C ASP A 236 66.87 -55.09 11.27
N GLY A 237 65.79 -54.49 10.77
CA GLY A 237 65.67 -53.05 10.50
C GLY A 237 65.36 -52.21 11.74
N VAL A 238 65.14 -52.83 12.90
CA VAL A 238 64.84 -52.17 14.16
C VAL A 238 65.80 -52.61 15.26
N GLU A 239 65.87 -51.81 16.32
CA GLU A 239 66.61 -52.13 17.54
C GLU A 239 65.80 -51.73 18.77
N THR A 240 65.98 -52.46 19.87
CA THR A 240 65.34 -52.12 21.15
C THR A 240 66.32 -51.33 21.99
N VAL A 241 65.96 -50.08 22.33
CA VAL A 241 66.75 -49.21 23.20
C VAL A 241 65.85 -48.70 24.31
N GLN A 242 66.27 -48.92 25.57
CA GLN A 242 65.48 -48.55 26.76
C GLN A 242 64.03 -49.09 26.73
N ASN A 243 63.87 -50.36 26.33
CA ASN A 243 62.57 -51.05 26.25
C ASN A 243 61.58 -50.44 25.24
N LYS A 244 62.07 -49.62 24.30
CA LYS A 244 61.31 -49.08 23.16
C LYS A 244 61.97 -49.51 21.86
N THR A 245 61.15 -49.98 20.92
CA THR A 245 61.58 -50.30 19.54
C THR A 245 61.82 -49.01 18.78
N ARG A 246 62.97 -48.89 18.12
CA ARG A 246 63.28 -47.79 17.20
C ARG A 246 63.93 -48.32 15.93
N GLY A 247 63.99 -47.53 14.87
CA GLY A 247 64.71 -47.87 13.64
C GLY A 247 66.20 -48.02 13.90
N LYS A 248 66.78 -49.10 13.36
CA LYS A 248 68.20 -49.34 13.46
C LYS A 248 68.92 -48.44 12.46
N CYS A 249 69.80 -47.59 12.96
CA CYS A 249 70.56 -46.68 12.12
C CYS A 249 72.04 -47.06 12.08
N TRP A 250 72.49 -47.40 10.87
CA TRP A 250 73.89 -47.63 10.58
C TRP A 250 74.61 -46.28 10.46
N ASP A 251 75.76 -46.18 11.13
CA ASP A 251 76.58 -44.97 11.23
C ASP A 251 75.85 -43.74 11.80
N GLY A 252 74.71 -43.94 12.48
CA GLY A 252 73.94 -42.89 13.15
C GLY A 252 72.99 -42.07 12.26
N TYR A 253 73.06 -42.22 10.93
CA TYR A 253 72.29 -41.41 9.96
C TYR A 253 71.45 -42.24 8.98
N PHE A 254 71.83 -43.48 8.68
CA PHE A 254 71.23 -44.24 7.59
C PHE A 254 70.41 -45.42 8.11
N TRP A 255 69.11 -45.45 7.79
CA TRP A 255 68.32 -46.67 7.88
C TRP A 255 68.47 -47.47 6.58
N LEU A 256 68.73 -48.78 6.67
CA LEU A 256 69.00 -49.62 5.51
C LEU A 256 67.89 -50.68 5.31
N PRO A 257 67.28 -50.77 4.10
CA PRO A 257 66.32 -51.82 3.78
C PRO A 257 67.01 -53.18 3.62
N PRO A 258 66.28 -54.31 3.75
CA PRO A 258 66.86 -55.66 3.61
C PRO A 258 67.65 -55.85 2.31
N ALA A 259 67.18 -55.25 1.21
CA ALA A 259 67.74 -55.37 -0.14
C ALA A 259 69.20 -54.88 -0.29
N CYS A 260 69.71 -54.02 0.62
CA CYS A 260 71.07 -53.48 0.52
C CYS A 260 71.89 -53.54 1.82
N ARG A 261 71.46 -54.33 2.82
CA ARG A 261 72.23 -54.52 4.07
C ARG A 261 73.51 -55.31 3.89
N THR A 262 73.52 -56.29 2.99
CA THR A 262 74.69 -57.13 2.71
C THR A 262 75.76 -56.38 1.91
N ASP A 263 75.32 -55.50 1.00
CA ASP A 263 76.18 -54.65 0.19
C ASP A 263 75.64 -53.21 0.19
N ARG A 264 76.23 -52.38 1.06
CA ARG A 264 75.85 -50.99 1.28
C ARG A 264 76.06 -50.09 0.06
N SER A 265 76.92 -50.50 -0.88
CA SER A 265 77.17 -49.72 -2.10
C SER A 265 75.96 -49.69 -3.03
N LYS A 266 75.06 -50.67 -2.89
CA LYS A 266 73.84 -50.78 -3.69
C LYS A 266 72.67 -49.93 -3.19
N CYS A 267 72.79 -49.31 -2.02
CA CYS A 267 71.70 -48.51 -1.45
C CYS A 267 71.52 -47.20 -2.23
N ILE A 268 70.28 -46.95 -2.65
CA ILE A 268 69.82 -45.72 -3.30
C ILE A 268 69.25 -44.80 -2.23
N LEU A 269 69.70 -43.55 -2.21
CA LEU A 269 69.26 -42.61 -1.19
C LEU A 269 67.88 -42.02 -1.52
N PHE A 270 67.01 -41.93 -0.53
CA PHE A 270 65.76 -41.17 -0.58
C PHE A 270 65.84 -39.98 0.38
N VAL A 271 65.94 -38.77 -0.16
CA VAL A 271 66.05 -37.53 0.62
C VAL A 271 64.67 -37.05 1.04
N THR A 272 64.46 -36.89 2.34
CA THR A 272 63.26 -36.27 2.92
C THR A 272 63.63 -35.18 3.93
N GLY A 273 62.68 -34.31 4.29
CA GLY A 273 62.90 -33.17 5.19
C GLY A 273 62.16 -33.29 6.53
N GLY A 274 62.22 -32.22 7.33
CA GLY A 274 61.54 -32.12 8.62
C GLY A 274 62.05 -33.12 9.66
N ALA A 275 61.14 -33.96 10.19
CA ALA A 275 61.48 -35.11 11.04
C ALA A 275 61.54 -36.43 10.25
N GLY A 276 61.43 -36.37 8.91
CA GLY A 276 61.32 -37.53 8.02
C GLY A 276 59.92 -37.63 7.40
N TRP A 277 59.55 -36.71 6.51
CA TRP A 277 58.27 -36.78 5.80
C TRP A 277 58.16 -38.09 5.02
N THR A 278 57.06 -38.82 5.23
CA THR A 278 56.75 -40.12 4.60
C THR A 278 57.74 -41.25 4.87
N ILE A 279 58.65 -41.11 5.84
CA ILE A 279 59.74 -42.08 6.07
C ILE A 279 59.20 -43.49 6.37
N GLU A 280 58.16 -43.61 7.18
CA GLU A 280 57.52 -44.88 7.50
C GLU A 280 56.98 -45.61 6.25
N GLY A 281 56.31 -44.87 5.36
CA GLY A 281 55.78 -45.40 4.11
C GLY A 281 56.88 -45.78 3.13
N THR A 282 57.95 -44.98 3.05
CA THR A 282 59.13 -45.32 2.25
C THR A 282 59.79 -46.60 2.73
N MET A 283 59.94 -46.78 4.04
CA MET A 283 60.48 -48.01 4.63
C MET A 283 59.62 -49.22 4.31
N GLN A 284 58.30 -49.12 4.52
CA GLN A 284 57.37 -50.20 4.18
C GLN A 284 57.43 -50.55 2.69
N LYS A 285 57.42 -49.55 1.79
CA LYS A 285 57.57 -49.75 0.34
C LYS A 285 58.89 -50.43 0.00
N ALA A 286 60.01 -49.95 0.54
CA ALA A 286 61.34 -50.50 0.29
C ALA A 286 61.43 -51.98 0.69
N THR A 287 60.86 -52.34 1.83
CA THR A 287 60.90 -53.71 2.33
C THR A 287 59.93 -54.64 1.60
N VAL A 288 58.68 -54.23 1.44
CA VAL A 288 57.63 -55.06 0.80
C VAL A 288 57.93 -55.31 -0.68
N TRP A 289 58.44 -54.30 -1.39
CA TRP A 289 58.75 -54.41 -2.82
C TRP A 289 60.20 -54.81 -3.12
N ASN A 290 60.98 -55.12 -2.08
CA ASN A 290 62.38 -55.53 -2.16
C ASN A 290 63.26 -54.52 -2.94
N MET A 291 63.16 -53.24 -2.57
CA MET A 291 63.86 -52.13 -3.21
C MET A 291 65.06 -51.68 -2.34
N PRO A 292 66.20 -51.28 -2.94
CA PRO A 292 67.38 -50.88 -2.19
C PRO A 292 67.32 -49.40 -1.77
N ILE A 293 66.14 -48.89 -1.39
CA ILE A 293 65.92 -47.46 -1.09
C ILE A 293 66.14 -47.19 0.40
N ALA A 294 67.15 -46.38 0.72
CA ALA A 294 67.52 -45.96 2.06
C ALA A 294 67.10 -44.50 2.30
N PRO A 295 66.09 -44.24 3.16
CA PRO A 295 65.66 -42.89 3.48
C PRO A 295 66.69 -42.18 4.36
N ILE A 296 66.94 -40.91 4.04
CA ILE A 296 67.78 -39.99 4.81
C ILE A 296 67.02 -38.69 5.05
N VAL A 297 67.21 -38.11 6.24
CA VAL A 297 66.50 -36.89 6.63
C VAL A 297 67.48 -35.72 6.56
N ALA A 298 67.16 -34.70 5.75
CA ALA A 298 67.93 -33.47 5.66
C ALA A 298 67.88 -32.69 6.99
N LYS A 299 68.98 -32.01 7.33
CA LYS A 299 69.13 -31.25 8.58
C LYS A 299 68.15 -30.07 8.67
N ASP A 300 68.03 -29.31 7.58
CA ASP A 300 67.23 -28.10 7.46
C ASP A 300 66.69 -27.94 6.03
N TRP A 301 65.87 -26.90 5.80
CA TRP A 301 65.27 -26.61 4.50
C TRP A 301 66.31 -26.45 3.38
N GLY A 302 67.40 -25.71 3.64
CA GLY A 302 68.47 -25.51 2.65
C GLY A 302 69.10 -26.84 2.23
N SER A 303 69.43 -27.69 3.21
CA SER A 303 69.98 -29.02 2.97
C SER A 303 69.01 -29.91 2.18
N PHE A 304 67.71 -29.82 2.47
CA PHE A 304 66.67 -30.56 1.74
C PHE A 304 66.59 -30.17 0.27
N VAL A 305 66.73 -28.88 -0.04
CA VAL A 305 66.70 -28.36 -1.42
C VAL A 305 68.01 -28.65 -2.17
N ASP A 306 69.15 -28.62 -1.48
CA ASP A 306 70.47 -28.73 -2.08
C ASP A 306 70.88 -30.18 -2.37
N LEU A 307 70.52 -31.14 -1.50
CA LEU A 307 70.92 -32.54 -1.65
C LEU A 307 70.45 -33.16 -2.98
N PRO A 308 69.17 -33.03 -3.40
CA PRO A 308 68.72 -33.52 -4.68
C PRO A 308 69.40 -32.85 -5.87
N LYS A 309 69.98 -31.65 -5.72
CA LYS A 309 70.70 -30.97 -6.81
C LYS A 309 72.15 -31.44 -6.95
N GLN A 310 72.74 -31.95 -5.88
CA GLN A 310 74.15 -32.34 -5.83
C GLN A 310 74.39 -33.84 -6.06
N VAL A 311 73.41 -34.68 -5.71
CA VAL A 311 73.53 -36.14 -5.76
C VAL A 311 72.35 -36.72 -6.51
N ALA A 312 72.61 -37.69 -7.40
CA ALA A 312 71.55 -38.46 -8.04
C ALA A 312 70.87 -39.34 -6.98
N CYS A 313 69.71 -38.93 -6.51
CA CYS A 313 68.93 -39.61 -5.48
C CYS A 313 67.44 -39.57 -5.80
N LEU A 314 66.68 -40.37 -5.05
CA LEU A 314 65.24 -40.15 -4.92
C LEU A 314 65.01 -39.05 -3.89
N PHE A 315 63.95 -38.28 -4.03
CA PHE A 315 63.59 -37.26 -3.07
C PHE A 315 62.09 -37.13 -2.89
N TYR A 316 61.70 -36.68 -1.71
CA TYR A 316 60.34 -36.32 -1.38
C TYR A 316 59.98 -34.99 -2.04
N TRP A 317 58.78 -34.90 -2.62
CA TRP A 317 58.26 -33.64 -3.12
C TRP A 317 56.73 -33.65 -3.11
N TRP A 318 56.15 -32.47 -2.89
CA TRP A 318 54.73 -32.22 -3.03
C TRP A 318 54.49 -31.32 -4.24
N GLU A 319 53.46 -31.64 -5.00
CA GLU A 319 53.04 -30.91 -6.19
C GLU A 319 51.68 -30.24 -5.90
N PRO A 320 51.43 -28.97 -6.29
CA PRO A 320 52.33 -28.03 -6.97
C PRO A 320 53.29 -27.30 -6.03
N ASP A 321 54.58 -27.27 -6.37
CA ASP A 321 55.59 -26.48 -5.66
C ASP A 321 56.79 -26.18 -6.57
N PRO A 322 57.40 -24.97 -6.56
CA PRO A 322 58.46 -24.63 -7.50
C PRO A 322 59.86 -25.17 -7.14
N THR A 323 60.05 -25.71 -5.94
CA THR A 323 61.37 -25.99 -5.35
C THR A 323 62.25 -26.88 -6.25
N PHE A 324 61.65 -27.90 -6.86
CA PHE A 324 62.36 -28.86 -7.71
C PHE A 324 61.94 -28.83 -9.18
N LEU A 325 61.09 -27.88 -9.62
CA LEU A 325 60.63 -27.84 -11.02
C LEU A 325 61.79 -27.74 -12.03
N LEU A 326 62.87 -27.02 -11.70
CA LEU A 326 64.06 -26.94 -12.55
C LEU A 326 64.81 -28.26 -12.74
N LEU A 327 64.53 -29.28 -11.91
CA LEU A 327 65.10 -30.62 -12.04
C LEU A 327 64.30 -31.52 -12.99
N ASP A 328 63.18 -31.02 -13.53
CA ASP A 328 62.21 -31.79 -14.33
C ASP A 328 61.90 -33.15 -13.67
N PRO A 329 61.32 -33.15 -12.46
CA PRO A 329 61.22 -34.33 -11.63
C PRO A 329 60.22 -35.34 -12.21
N THR A 330 60.67 -36.58 -12.40
CA THR A 330 59.82 -37.72 -12.76
C THR A 330 59.32 -38.43 -11.50
N GLU A 331 58.01 -38.66 -11.40
CA GLU A 331 57.43 -39.38 -10.27
C GLU A 331 57.65 -40.89 -10.39
N MET A 332 57.98 -41.55 -9.28
CA MET A 332 57.92 -43.00 -9.18
C MET A 332 56.48 -43.49 -8.95
N THR A 333 55.95 -44.23 -9.92
CA THR A 333 54.59 -44.79 -9.88
C THR A 333 54.52 -46.03 -9.00
N PHE A 334 53.58 -46.03 -8.05
CA PHE A 334 53.21 -47.17 -7.19
C PHE A 334 51.80 -47.70 -7.55
N PRO A 335 51.36 -48.88 -7.05
CA PRO A 335 49.97 -49.31 -7.20
C PRO A 335 49.00 -48.28 -6.65
N ALA A 336 47.80 -48.19 -7.23
CA ALA A 336 46.80 -47.19 -6.86
C ALA A 336 46.52 -47.18 -5.34
N HIS A 337 46.26 -45.99 -4.79
CA HIS A 337 46.05 -45.76 -3.37
C HIS A 337 44.97 -46.69 -2.78
N LEU A 338 45.34 -47.50 -1.78
CA LEU A 338 44.45 -48.42 -1.09
C LEU A 338 43.97 -47.83 0.24
N LYS A 339 42.84 -47.10 0.21
CA LYS A 339 42.30 -46.35 1.37
C LYS A 339 42.17 -47.19 2.66
N GLN A 340 41.75 -48.45 2.55
CA GLN A 340 41.58 -49.34 3.71
C GLN A 340 42.91 -49.70 4.36
N GLU A 341 43.94 -50.02 3.56
CA GLU A 341 45.28 -50.32 4.07
C GLU A 341 45.91 -49.09 4.72
N TRP A 342 45.79 -47.93 4.09
CA TRP A 342 46.30 -46.67 4.63
C TRP A 342 45.64 -46.30 5.97
N SER A 343 44.34 -46.59 6.14
CA SER A 343 43.64 -46.39 7.42
C SER A 343 44.15 -47.28 8.56
N GLN A 344 44.84 -48.37 8.23
CA GLN A 344 45.46 -49.31 9.17
C GLN A 344 46.96 -49.05 9.38
N GLY A 345 47.53 -47.99 8.77
CA GLY A 345 48.96 -47.68 8.82
C GLY A 345 49.81 -48.39 7.76
N ILE A 346 49.19 -49.16 6.85
CA ILE A 346 49.87 -49.85 5.75
C ILE A 346 49.98 -48.89 4.55
N GLN A 347 51.20 -48.49 4.20
CA GLN A 347 51.50 -47.43 3.23
C GLN A 347 52.34 -47.96 2.05
N THR A 348 52.03 -49.16 1.55
CA THR A 348 52.76 -49.85 0.46
C THR A 348 52.31 -49.42 -0.94
N SER A 349 51.11 -48.85 -1.07
CA SER A 349 50.54 -48.28 -2.30
C SER A 349 50.88 -46.78 -2.45
N ALA A 350 50.45 -46.16 -3.56
CA ALA A 350 50.60 -44.73 -3.80
C ALA A 350 49.91 -43.88 -2.71
N GLY A 351 50.45 -42.68 -2.47
CA GLY A 351 49.84 -41.68 -1.60
C GLY A 351 48.46 -41.25 -2.11
N GLN A 352 47.60 -40.76 -1.22
CA GLN A 352 46.30 -40.25 -1.63
C GLN A 352 46.48 -38.93 -2.38
N GLN A 353 45.94 -38.82 -3.59
CA GLN A 353 45.81 -37.53 -4.28
C GLN A 353 44.84 -36.63 -3.53
N VAL A 354 45.23 -35.38 -3.30
CA VAL A 354 44.43 -34.39 -2.57
C VAL A 354 43.77 -33.47 -3.58
N ARG A 355 42.43 -33.45 -3.62
CA ARG A 355 41.73 -32.45 -4.41
C ARG A 355 41.99 -31.08 -3.78
N ILE A 356 42.44 -30.13 -4.57
CA ILE A 356 42.62 -28.76 -4.10
C ILE A 356 41.29 -28.05 -4.15
N ASP A 357 40.79 -27.62 -2.99
CA ASP A 357 39.43 -27.11 -2.84
C ASP A 357 39.36 -25.57 -2.84
N LYS A 358 38.18 -25.07 -3.22
CA LYS A 358 37.84 -23.64 -3.28
C LYS A 358 36.71 -23.32 -2.31
N TYR A 359 36.79 -22.16 -1.69
CA TYR A 359 35.92 -21.75 -0.59
C TYR A 359 35.47 -20.31 -0.67
N VAL A 360 34.25 -20.07 -0.19
CA VAL A 360 33.68 -18.74 0.03
C VAL A 360 32.96 -18.73 1.38
N SER A 361 32.90 -17.57 2.02
CA SER A 361 32.03 -17.34 3.17
C SER A 361 30.57 -17.64 2.81
N TYR A 362 29.81 -18.18 3.76
CA TYR A 362 28.42 -18.60 3.57
C TYR A 362 27.53 -17.51 2.94
N ASP A 363 27.56 -16.29 3.48
CA ASP A 363 26.70 -15.18 3.05
C ASP A 363 27.03 -14.64 1.64
N LEU A 364 28.20 -14.96 1.07
CA LEU A 364 28.58 -14.47 -0.26
C LEU A 364 27.66 -15.00 -1.37
N GLN A 365 26.96 -16.12 -1.13
CA GLN A 365 25.99 -16.65 -2.08
C GLN A 365 24.83 -15.66 -2.31
N ASP A 366 24.41 -14.97 -1.26
CA ASP A 366 23.33 -13.98 -1.33
C ASP A 366 23.88 -12.58 -1.64
N LEU A 367 25.04 -12.22 -1.08
CA LEU A 367 25.62 -10.88 -1.22
C LEU A 367 26.30 -10.65 -2.59
N ALA A 368 26.91 -11.69 -3.18
CA ALA A 368 27.66 -11.60 -4.44
C ALA A 368 27.63 -12.93 -5.24
N PRO A 369 26.46 -13.34 -5.77
CA PRO A 369 26.31 -14.60 -6.49
C PRO A 369 27.23 -14.74 -7.71
N ASN A 370 27.58 -13.62 -8.36
CA ASN A 370 28.50 -13.62 -9.50
C ASN A 370 29.94 -13.99 -9.11
N ILE A 371 30.40 -13.62 -7.91
CA ILE A 371 31.70 -14.04 -7.39
C ILE A 371 31.68 -15.53 -7.09
N VAL A 372 30.61 -16.00 -6.44
CA VAL A 372 30.43 -17.42 -6.14
C VAL A 372 30.40 -18.26 -7.43
N ALA A 373 29.73 -17.78 -8.48
CA ALA A 373 29.72 -18.41 -9.78
C ALA A 373 31.11 -18.43 -10.45
N LEU A 374 31.86 -17.32 -10.39
CA LEU A 374 33.24 -17.25 -10.89
C LEU A 374 34.14 -18.27 -10.19
N VAL A 375 34.14 -18.27 -8.85
CA VAL A 375 34.97 -19.20 -8.06
C VAL A 375 34.57 -20.65 -8.33
N ARG A 376 33.26 -20.93 -8.47
CA ARG A 376 32.77 -22.27 -8.82
C ARG A 376 33.29 -22.72 -10.19
N ALA A 377 33.24 -21.84 -11.19
CA ALA A 377 33.59 -22.16 -12.56
C ALA A 377 35.11 -22.14 -12.82
N MET A 378 35.90 -21.50 -11.96
CA MET A 378 37.37 -21.50 -12.04
C MET A 378 37.91 -22.93 -12.01
N ASP A 379 38.55 -23.33 -13.11
CA ASP A 379 39.03 -24.68 -13.34
C ASP A 379 40.33 -24.59 -14.16
N ILE A 380 41.47 -24.86 -13.53
CA ILE A 380 42.80 -24.75 -14.11
C ILE A 380 43.52 -26.11 -14.08
N ASP A 381 44.11 -26.48 -15.21
CA ASP A 381 44.88 -27.72 -15.32
C ASP A 381 46.24 -27.59 -14.62
N MET A 382 46.77 -28.71 -14.12
CA MET A 382 48.03 -28.76 -13.41
C MET A 382 49.20 -28.22 -14.23
N THR A 383 49.23 -28.47 -15.55
CA THR A 383 50.31 -27.99 -16.41
C THR A 383 50.33 -26.46 -16.45
N GLU A 384 49.16 -25.82 -16.44
CA GLU A 384 49.03 -24.36 -16.44
C GLU A 384 49.53 -23.76 -15.11
N VAL A 385 49.26 -24.44 -13.99
CA VAL A 385 49.75 -24.04 -12.66
C VAL A 385 51.27 -24.14 -12.58
N GLN A 386 51.84 -25.22 -13.11
CA GLN A 386 53.29 -25.40 -13.19
C GLN A 386 53.94 -24.33 -14.07
N GLU A 387 53.35 -24.02 -15.22
CA GLU A 387 53.84 -22.96 -16.12
C GLU A 387 53.81 -21.58 -15.45
N LEU A 388 52.76 -21.25 -14.69
CA LEU A 388 52.68 -20.02 -13.90
C LEU A 388 53.82 -19.92 -12.88
N MET A 389 54.06 -21.00 -12.12
CA MET A 389 55.15 -21.06 -11.15
C MET A 389 56.52 -20.95 -11.83
N MET A 390 56.68 -21.56 -13.00
CA MET A 390 57.91 -21.47 -13.79
C MET A 390 58.14 -20.08 -14.37
N ASP A 391 57.10 -19.40 -14.86
CA ASP A 391 57.21 -18.01 -15.31
C ASP A 391 57.65 -17.11 -14.14
N GLN A 392 57.01 -17.25 -12.98
CA GLN A 392 57.39 -16.52 -11.78
C GLN A 392 58.84 -16.77 -11.36
N LEU A 393 59.28 -18.03 -11.38
CA LEU A 393 60.65 -18.40 -11.01
C LEU A 393 61.70 -17.83 -11.99
N ASN A 394 61.39 -17.83 -13.29
CA ASN A 394 62.30 -17.36 -14.34
C ASN A 394 62.35 -15.83 -14.43
N SER A 395 61.21 -15.15 -14.24
CA SER A 395 61.14 -13.70 -14.37
C SER A 395 61.51 -12.96 -13.07
N GLY A 396 61.25 -13.57 -11.91
CA GLY A 396 61.40 -12.94 -10.61
C GLY A 396 60.32 -11.88 -10.29
N ASP A 397 59.25 -11.82 -11.09
CA ASP A 397 58.14 -10.89 -10.90
C ASP A 397 57.22 -11.33 -9.74
N ASP A 398 56.43 -10.39 -9.23
CA ASP A 398 55.39 -10.70 -8.24
C ASP A 398 54.22 -11.51 -8.86
N ALA A 399 53.46 -12.18 -7.99
CA ALA A 399 52.38 -13.07 -8.41
C ALA A 399 51.28 -12.36 -9.22
N THR A 400 51.00 -11.09 -8.95
CA THR A 400 49.97 -10.30 -9.66
C THR A 400 50.41 -9.99 -11.08
N THR A 401 51.68 -9.63 -11.27
CA THR A 401 52.26 -9.39 -12.59
C THR A 401 52.24 -10.65 -13.46
N VAL A 402 52.63 -11.79 -12.89
CA VAL A 402 52.61 -13.10 -13.58
C VAL A 402 51.18 -13.53 -13.90
N ALA A 403 50.27 -13.46 -12.93
CA ALA A 403 48.85 -13.76 -13.12
C ALA A 403 48.23 -12.89 -14.21
N CYS A 404 48.54 -11.59 -14.23
CA CYS A 404 48.04 -10.66 -15.23
C CYS A 404 48.48 -11.05 -16.65
N ARG A 405 49.79 -11.32 -16.82
CA ARG A 405 50.37 -11.76 -18.09
C ARG A 405 49.70 -13.05 -18.60
N TRP A 406 49.49 -14.01 -17.70
CA TRP A 406 48.82 -15.27 -18.02
C TRP A 406 47.37 -15.06 -18.48
N LEU A 407 46.60 -14.24 -17.74
CA LEU A 407 45.22 -13.91 -18.09
C LEU A 407 45.14 -13.19 -19.44
N GLN A 408 46.06 -12.29 -19.75
CA GLN A 408 46.10 -11.64 -21.07
C GLN A 408 46.30 -12.66 -22.21
N GLY A 409 47.14 -13.68 -21.99
CA GLY A 409 47.48 -14.69 -23.00
C GLY A 409 46.45 -15.80 -23.21
N ARG A 410 45.57 -16.07 -22.23
CA ARG A 410 44.72 -17.28 -22.21
C ARG A 410 43.23 -17.01 -22.01
N GLN A 411 42.70 -16.03 -22.74
CA GLN A 411 41.29 -15.63 -22.67
C GLN A 411 40.32 -16.81 -22.86
N ASN A 412 40.63 -17.73 -23.77
CA ASN A 412 39.83 -18.93 -24.03
C ASN A 412 39.69 -19.86 -22.81
N VAL A 413 40.65 -19.85 -21.89
CA VAL A 413 40.64 -20.70 -20.69
C VAL A 413 39.77 -20.09 -19.60
N TRP A 414 39.94 -18.80 -19.30
CA TRP A 414 39.27 -18.17 -18.16
C TRP A 414 37.96 -17.47 -18.47
N GLN A 415 37.71 -17.10 -19.74
CA GLN A 415 36.46 -16.43 -20.11
C GLN A 415 35.20 -17.28 -19.85
N PRO A 416 35.22 -18.62 -20.04
CA PRO A 416 34.14 -19.51 -19.60
C PRO A 416 33.88 -19.50 -18.08
N TRP A 417 34.85 -19.07 -17.26
CA TRP A 417 34.67 -18.95 -15.81
C TRP A 417 33.80 -17.75 -15.44
N LEU A 418 33.66 -16.76 -16.32
CA LEU A 418 32.83 -15.59 -16.05
C LEU A 418 31.34 -15.98 -16.04
N PRO A 419 30.57 -15.52 -15.05
CA PRO A 419 29.13 -15.78 -15.00
C PRO A 419 28.41 -15.10 -16.17
N ASP A 420 27.47 -15.82 -16.78
CA ASP A 420 26.56 -15.27 -17.78
C ASP A 420 25.60 -14.28 -17.10
N SER A 421 25.89 -12.99 -17.22
CA SER A 421 25.08 -11.91 -16.64
C SER A 421 23.65 -11.86 -17.20
N SER A 422 23.36 -12.62 -18.25
CA SER A 422 22.05 -12.74 -18.88
C SER A 422 21.21 -13.92 -18.37
N LYS A 423 21.69 -14.73 -17.42
CA LYS A 423 20.93 -15.83 -16.80
C LYS A 423 20.24 -15.38 -15.51
N CYS A 424 19.02 -14.88 -15.65
CA CYS A 424 18.21 -14.46 -14.51
C CYS A 424 17.39 -15.63 -13.96
N PHE A 425 17.11 -15.56 -12.66
CA PHE A 425 16.38 -16.54 -11.86
C PHE A 425 14.95 -16.06 -11.55
N PRO A 426 14.05 -16.91 -11.04
CA PRO A 426 12.70 -16.50 -10.68
C PRO A 426 12.71 -15.25 -9.81
N GLN A 427 11.72 -14.38 -9.98
CA GLN A 427 11.59 -13.04 -9.35
C GLN A 427 12.49 -11.95 -9.94
N PHE A 428 13.51 -12.31 -10.70
CA PHE A 428 14.42 -11.40 -11.38
C PHE A 428 14.14 -11.43 -12.88
N GLY A 429 14.58 -10.40 -13.59
CA GLY A 429 14.51 -10.35 -15.04
C GLY A 429 15.64 -9.56 -15.65
N LEU A 430 15.82 -9.76 -16.96
CA LEU A 430 16.81 -9.04 -17.75
C LEU A 430 16.57 -7.53 -17.67
N TYR A 431 17.60 -6.80 -17.25
CA TYR A 431 17.59 -5.37 -17.10
C TYR A 431 18.81 -4.77 -17.79
N LYS A 432 18.60 -3.69 -18.53
CA LYS A 432 19.66 -2.98 -19.23
C LYS A 432 19.93 -1.67 -18.52
N GLU A 433 21.11 -1.55 -17.91
CA GLU A 433 21.47 -0.36 -17.11
C GLU A 433 21.46 0.91 -17.95
N VAL A 434 21.98 0.84 -19.18
CA VAL A 434 22.10 1.99 -20.09
C VAL A 434 20.74 2.64 -20.37
N THR A 435 19.68 1.85 -20.54
CA THR A 435 18.33 2.33 -20.84
C THR A 435 17.41 2.35 -19.62
N SER A 436 17.92 1.98 -18.45
CA SER A 436 17.18 1.86 -17.19
C SER A 436 15.83 1.15 -17.33
N SER A 437 15.80 0.03 -18.05
CA SER A 437 14.56 -0.68 -18.39
C SER A 437 14.74 -2.19 -18.46
N PHE A 438 13.67 -2.91 -18.14
CA PHE A 438 13.58 -4.35 -18.36
C PHE A 438 13.46 -4.66 -19.85
N VAL A 439 14.22 -5.66 -20.31
CA VAL A 439 14.18 -6.14 -21.69
C VAL A 439 13.52 -7.52 -21.75
N GLN A 440 12.95 -7.86 -22.91
CA GLN A 440 12.22 -9.10 -23.10
C GLN A 440 13.04 -10.18 -23.85
N ASP A 441 14.27 -9.86 -24.26
CA ASP A 441 15.14 -10.74 -25.04
C ASP A 441 16.64 -10.46 -24.77
N ARG A 442 17.50 -11.34 -25.28
CA ARG A 442 18.98 -11.28 -25.16
C ARG A 442 19.69 -10.97 -26.48
N ASN A 443 19.03 -10.28 -27.41
CA ASN A 443 19.59 -9.98 -28.73
C ASN A 443 20.76 -8.98 -28.66
N ASP A 444 20.72 -8.06 -27.71
CA ASP A 444 21.82 -7.14 -27.40
C ASP A 444 22.39 -7.45 -26.00
N PRO A 445 23.40 -8.32 -25.89
CA PRO A 445 23.92 -8.79 -24.61
C PRO A 445 24.76 -7.73 -23.86
N ALA A 446 25.13 -6.62 -24.51
CA ALA A 446 25.99 -5.62 -23.89
C ALA A 446 25.28 -4.88 -22.75
N GLY A 447 25.81 -5.02 -21.53
CA GLY A 447 25.27 -4.36 -20.34
C GLY A 447 23.96 -4.94 -19.80
N LEU A 448 23.65 -6.21 -20.13
CA LEU A 448 22.56 -6.94 -19.49
C LEU A 448 22.98 -7.43 -18.10
N ILE A 449 22.14 -7.14 -17.13
CA ILE A 449 22.23 -7.63 -15.76
C ILE A 449 20.87 -8.18 -15.32
N CYS A 450 20.86 -8.93 -14.22
CA CYS A 450 19.63 -9.38 -13.58
C CYS A 450 19.23 -8.44 -12.45
N ARG A 451 18.01 -7.92 -12.51
CA ARG A 451 17.42 -7.09 -11.46
C ARG A 451 16.08 -7.66 -11.04
N ALA A 452 15.73 -7.52 -9.77
CA ALA A 452 14.42 -7.94 -9.26
C ALA A 452 13.32 -7.18 -10.01
N CYS A 453 12.25 -7.88 -10.42
CA CYS A 453 11.13 -7.23 -11.09
C CYS A 453 10.52 -6.17 -10.18
N GLU A 454 10.34 -4.96 -10.72
CA GLU A 454 9.75 -3.86 -9.97
C GLU A 454 8.24 -4.10 -9.75
N SER A 455 7.63 -3.32 -8.85
CA SER A 455 6.19 -3.42 -8.61
C SER A 455 5.41 -3.15 -9.90
N GLY A 456 4.30 -3.86 -10.06
CA GLY A 456 3.55 -3.90 -11.32
C GLY A 456 4.13 -4.83 -12.39
N PHE A 457 5.28 -5.50 -12.15
CA PHE A 457 5.84 -6.51 -13.02
C PHE A 457 5.95 -7.87 -12.31
N PHE A 458 5.98 -8.95 -13.10
CA PHE A 458 6.21 -10.30 -12.62
C PHE A 458 7.25 -11.01 -13.49
N SER A 459 8.04 -11.87 -12.87
CA SER A 459 9.08 -12.67 -13.52
C SER A 459 8.47 -13.86 -14.24
N VAL A 460 8.85 -14.05 -15.51
CA VAL A 460 8.47 -15.20 -16.32
C VAL A 460 9.69 -15.81 -16.99
N GLN A 461 9.68 -17.13 -17.14
CA GLN A 461 10.73 -17.88 -17.83
C GLN A 461 10.75 -17.54 -19.33
N LEU A 462 11.97 -17.32 -19.85
CA LEU A 462 12.28 -17.14 -21.26
C LEU A 462 13.28 -18.24 -21.67
N GLU A 463 12.96 -18.97 -22.75
CA GLU A 463 13.87 -19.94 -23.37
C GLU A 463 14.32 -19.40 -24.72
N ASP A 464 15.63 -19.38 -24.95
CA ASP A 464 16.25 -19.03 -26.23
C ASP A 464 17.49 -19.88 -26.50
N ASP A 465 18.21 -19.58 -27.59
CA ASP A 465 19.40 -20.31 -28.04
C ASP A 465 20.55 -20.37 -27.01
N LYS A 466 20.54 -19.49 -25.99
CA LYS A 466 21.53 -19.42 -24.89
C LYS A 466 21.04 -20.14 -23.62
N GLY A 467 19.92 -20.87 -23.70
CA GLY A 467 19.31 -21.62 -22.61
C GLY A 467 18.20 -20.85 -21.90
N THR A 468 17.91 -21.22 -20.65
CA THR A 468 16.80 -20.62 -19.88
C THR A 468 17.24 -19.36 -19.11
N THR A 469 16.41 -18.32 -19.13
CA THR A 469 16.55 -17.10 -18.32
C THR A 469 15.16 -16.63 -17.85
N HIS A 470 15.09 -15.49 -17.17
CA HIS A 470 13.84 -14.86 -16.74
C HIS A 470 13.76 -13.41 -17.21
N VAL A 471 12.55 -12.94 -17.51
CA VAL A 471 12.24 -11.56 -17.90
C VAL A 471 11.07 -11.02 -17.09
N CYS A 472 11.04 -9.71 -16.86
CA CYS A 472 9.94 -9.06 -16.14
C CYS A 472 8.86 -8.62 -17.13
N LYS A 473 7.65 -9.14 -17.00
CA LYS A 473 6.48 -8.71 -17.78
C LYS A 473 5.56 -7.83 -16.94
N PRO A 474 4.95 -6.79 -17.54
CA PRO A 474 3.99 -5.96 -16.81
C PRO A 474 2.72 -6.75 -16.50
N CYS A 475 2.11 -6.49 -15.35
CA CYS A 475 0.78 -7.01 -15.01
C CYS A 475 -0.24 -6.56 -16.05
N THR A 476 -1.12 -7.47 -16.45
CA THR A 476 -2.19 -7.22 -17.42
C THR A 476 -3.39 -6.54 -16.76
N PRO A 477 -4.22 -5.80 -17.50
CA PRO A 477 -5.47 -5.25 -16.97
C PRO A 477 -6.29 -6.29 -16.22
N GLY A 478 -6.82 -5.90 -15.06
CA GLY A 478 -7.48 -6.77 -14.09
C GLY A 478 -6.55 -7.38 -13.03
N SER A 479 -5.24 -7.14 -13.09
CA SER A 479 -4.27 -7.60 -12.10
C SER A 479 -3.30 -6.48 -11.69
N ALA A 480 -2.75 -6.60 -10.49
CA ALA A 480 -1.72 -5.70 -9.99
C ALA A 480 -0.70 -6.49 -9.15
N GLN A 481 0.46 -5.89 -8.91
CA GLN A 481 1.48 -6.52 -8.07
C GLN A 481 2.18 -5.46 -7.20
N PRO A 482 1.78 -5.29 -5.93
CA PRO A 482 2.34 -4.26 -5.06
C PRO A 482 3.77 -4.55 -4.62
N SER A 483 4.15 -5.83 -4.54
CA SER A 483 5.49 -6.25 -4.15
C SER A 483 6.41 -6.36 -5.38
N GLY A 484 7.65 -5.89 -5.26
CA GLY A 484 8.69 -6.27 -6.23
C GLY A 484 9.06 -7.75 -6.08
N ALA A 485 9.83 -8.28 -7.02
CA ALA A 485 10.31 -9.67 -6.99
C ALA A 485 9.18 -10.73 -7.02
N ALA A 486 8.09 -10.47 -7.75
CA ALA A 486 6.97 -11.40 -7.88
C ALA A 486 7.13 -12.36 -9.07
N ILE A 487 6.52 -13.55 -8.97
CA ILE A 487 6.44 -14.55 -10.06
C ILE A 487 5.07 -14.57 -10.75
N ALA A 488 4.08 -13.85 -10.21
CA ALA A 488 2.75 -13.70 -10.77
C ALA A 488 2.14 -12.37 -10.30
N CYS A 489 1.16 -11.86 -11.05
CA CYS A 489 0.35 -10.72 -10.62
C CYS A 489 -0.90 -11.19 -9.90
N ASP A 490 -1.30 -10.46 -8.86
CA ASP A 490 -2.51 -10.75 -8.12
C ASP A 490 -3.73 -10.19 -8.86
N PRO A 491 -4.79 -11.00 -9.05
CA PRO A 491 -6.02 -10.49 -9.66
C PRO A 491 -6.68 -9.47 -8.71
N CYS A 492 -7.19 -8.37 -9.26
CA CYS A 492 -7.90 -7.37 -8.47
C CYS A 492 -9.10 -8.01 -7.75
N SER A 493 -9.27 -7.68 -6.47
CA SER A 493 -10.34 -8.23 -5.66
C SER A 493 -11.70 -7.69 -6.07
N ALA A 494 -12.79 -8.31 -5.61
CA ALA A 494 -14.12 -7.74 -5.79
C ALA A 494 -14.17 -6.34 -5.14
N GLY A 495 -14.80 -5.38 -5.82
CA GLY A 495 -14.76 -3.96 -5.51
C GLY A 495 -13.57 -3.21 -6.09
N GLU A 496 -12.61 -3.88 -6.72
CA GLU A 496 -11.42 -3.27 -7.32
C GLU A 496 -11.29 -3.61 -8.81
N TYR A 497 -10.56 -2.77 -9.53
CA TYR A 497 -10.30 -2.92 -10.96
C TYR A 497 -8.93 -2.36 -11.34
N GLN A 498 -8.42 -2.73 -12.50
CA GLN A 498 -7.23 -2.13 -13.07
C GLN A 498 -7.31 -2.13 -14.60
N ASP A 499 -7.31 -0.96 -15.23
CA ASP A 499 -7.46 -0.81 -16.68
C ASP A 499 -6.13 -0.63 -17.43
N ALA A 500 -5.03 -0.34 -16.72
CA ALA A 500 -3.71 -0.15 -17.28
C ALA A 500 -2.77 -1.35 -17.05
N PHE A 501 -1.76 -1.49 -17.92
CA PHE A 501 -0.67 -2.44 -17.74
C PHE A 501 0.32 -1.95 -16.68
N GLY A 502 1.03 -2.90 -16.06
CA GLY A 502 2.21 -2.60 -15.26
C GLY A 502 1.91 -1.91 -13.93
N GLN A 503 0.72 -2.08 -13.37
CA GLN A 503 0.28 -1.33 -12.20
C GLN A 503 0.58 -2.08 -10.89
N ALA A 504 1.09 -1.34 -9.91
CA ALA A 504 1.39 -1.88 -8.59
C ALA A 504 0.15 -2.08 -7.71
N VAL A 505 -0.94 -1.33 -7.97
CA VAL A 505 -2.13 -1.31 -7.10
C VAL A 505 -3.40 -1.40 -7.93
N CYS A 506 -4.38 -2.17 -7.45
CA CYS A 506 -5.73 -2.17 -8.01
C CYS A 506 -6.50 -0.94 -7.52
N MET A 507 -7.21 -0.27 -8.43
CA MET A 507 -8.03 0.88 -8.11
C MET A 507 -9.37 0.43 -7.54
N ARG A 508 -9.88 1.11 -6.51
CA ARG A 508 -11.23 0.85 -5.99
C ARG A 508 -12.27 1.37 -6.96
N CYS A 509 -13.38 0.64 -7.12
CA CYS A 509 -14.49 1.09 -7.95
C CYS A 509 -14.97 2.48 -7.52
N PRO A 510 -15.11 3.43 -8.45
CA PRO A 510 -15.55 4.77 -8.13
C PRO A 510 -16.99 4.77 -7.61
N GLN A 511 -17.36 5.81 -6.86
CA GLN A 511 -18.73 5.97 -6.37
C GLN A 511 -19.74 5.89 -7.53
N GLY A 512 -20.80 5.11 -7.36
CA GLY A 512 -21.80 4.84 -8.40
C GLY A 512 -21.46 3.65 -9.30
N SER A 513 -20.40 2.90 -8.99
CA SER A 513 -20.03 1.67 -9.67
C SER A 513 -19.60 0.58 -8.68
N TYR A 514 -19.72 -0.68 -9.09
CA TYR A 514 -19.37 -1.86 -8.29
C TYR A 514 -18.66 -2.92 -9.14
N GLN A 515 -18.03 -3.90 -8.50
CA GLN A 515 -17.48 -5.08 -9.18
C GLN A 515 -17.58 -6.33 -8.31
N ASP A 516 -18.35 -7.30 -8.77
CA ASP A 516 -18.65 -8.58 -8.10
C ASP A 516 -17.69 -9.71 -8.46
N ARG A 517 -16.85 -9.52 -9.47
CA ARG A 517 -15.88 -10.55 -9.93
C ARG A 517 -14.44 -10.09 -9.72
N LYS A 518 -13.58 -11.05 -9.37
CA LYS A 518 -12.14 -10.82 -9.34
C LYS A 518 -11.56 -10.67 -10.75
N GLY A 519 -10.41 -10.01 -10.85
CA GLY A 519 -9.61 -9.98 -12.08
C GLY A 519 -10.18 -9.09 -13.19
N GLN A 520 -10.96 -8.05 -12.84
CA GLN A 520 -11.69 -7.25 -13.84
C GLN A 520 -10.97 -5.94 -14.16
N SER A 521 -11.02 -5.52 -15.42
CA SER A 521 -10.38 -4.28 -15.87
C SER A 521 -11.27 -3.04 -15.73
N HIS A 522 -12.56 -3.20 -15.42
CA HIS A 522 -13.51 -2.09 -15.25
C HIS A 522 -14.58 -2.43 -14.22
N CYS A 523 -15.23 -1.41 -13.66
CA CYS A 523 -16.38 -1.56 -12.77
C CYS A 523 -17.71 -1.47 -13.53
N LYS A 524 -18.72 -2.19 -13.04
CA LYS A 524 -20.11 -2.12 -13.50
C LYS A 524 -20.78 -0.89 -12.90
N ARG A 525 -21.55 -0.13 -13.70
CA ARG A 525 -22.29 1.04 -13.19
C ARG A 525 -23.54 0.60 -12.43
N CYS A 526 -23.88 1.34 -11.39
CA CYS A 526 -25.18 1.20 -10.74
C CYS A 526 -26.32 1.59 -11.71
N PRO A 527 -27.54 1.04 -11.52
CA PRO A 527 -28.74 1.44 -12.25
C PRO A 527 -29.06 2.95 -12.14
N VAL A 528 -29.92 3.46 -13.02
CA VAL A 528 -30.31 4.89 -13.03
C VAL A 528 -30.87 5.33 -11.68
N ALA A 529 -30.54 6.56 -11.25
CA ALA A 529 -30.93 7.16 -9.96
C ALA A 529 -30.44 6.40 -8.70
N THR A 530 -29.43 5.54 -8.87
CA THR A 530 -28.78 4.82 -7.76
C THR A 530 -27.28 5.06 -7.76
N SER A 531 -26.69 5.00 -6.58
CA SER A 531 -25.25 5.14 -6.38
C SER A 531 -24.79 4.29 -5.19
N THR A 532 -23.48 4.11 -5.05
CA THR A 532 -22.87 3.40 -3.92
C THR A 532 -22.53 4.38 -2.79
N LEU A 533 -22.40 3.88 -1.57
CA LEU A 533 -22.07 4.72 -0.41
C LEU A 533 -20.66 5.31 -0.50
N GLY A 534 -19.73 4.56 -1.09
CA GLY A 534 -18.33 4.95 -1.22
C GLY A 534 -17.62 4.17 -2.32
N LEU A 535 -16.29 4.26 -2.29
CA LEU A 535 -15.40 3.53 -3.18
C LEU A 535 -15.36 2.05 -2.82
N GLY A 536 -15.12 1.19 -3.81
CA GLY A 536 -14.78 -0.21 -3.55
C GLY A 536 -15.97 -1.16 -3.41
N SER A 537 -17.13 -0.77 -3.94
CA SER A 537 -18.36 -1.54 -3.82
C SER A 537 -18.27 -2.89 -4.52
N ASN A 538 -18.58 -3.98 -3.83
CA ASN A 538 -18.29 -5.34 -4.31
C ASN A 538 -19.52 -6.09 -4.84
N GLY A 539 -20.69 -5.46 -4.89
CA GLY A 539 -21.89 -6.10 -5.38
C GLY A 539 -23.02 -5.13 -5.76
N PRO A 540 -23.96 -5.57 -6.62
CA PRO A 540 -25.11 -4.76 -7.02
C PRO A 540 -26.04 -4.40 -5.84
N GLU A 541 -26.04 -5.22 -4.78
CA GLU A 541 -26.79 -5.01 -3.55
C GLU A 541 -26.30 -3.83 -2.72
N GLU A 542 -25.20 -3.17 -3.08
CA GLU A 542 -24.75 -1.93 -2.45
C GLU A 542 -25.24 -0.67 -3.19
N CYS A 543 -25.82 -0.81 -4.38
CA CYS A 543 -26.47 0.31 -5.06
C CYS A 543 -27.74 0.71 -4.28
N ARG A 544 -27.83 1.98 -3.91
CA ARG A 544 -28.96 2.59 -3.18
C ARG A 544 -29.39 3.88 -3.87
N CYS A 545 -30.58 4.39 -3.56
CA CYS A 545 -31.03 5.65 -4.18
C CYS A 545 -30.08 6.80 -3.85
N GLU A 546 -29.70 7.56 -4.88
CA GLU A 546 -28.84 8.72 -4.70
C GLU A 546 -29.54 9.85 -3.93
N ALA A 547 -28.76 10.82 -3.44
CA ALA A 547 -29.34 11.97 -2.74
C ALA A 547 -30.33 12.72 -3.65
N GLY A 548 -31.50 13.05 -3.13
CA GLY A 548 -32.61 13.60 -3.90
C GLY A 548 -33.56 12.55 -4.49
N SER A 549 -33.33 11.25 -4.26
CA SER A 549 -34.25 10.17 -4.62
C SER A 549 -34.59 9.27 -3.41
N ILE A 550 -35.76 8.63 -3.44
CA ILE A 550 -36.26 7.74 -2.39
C ILE A 550 -36.68 6.39 -2.98
N ASN A 551 -36.38 5.30 -2.27
CA ASN A 551 -36.82 3.96 -2.65
C ASN A 551 -38.29 3.74 -2.33
N MET A 552 -39.08 3.40 -3.34
CA MET A 552 -40.55 3.24 -3.26
C MET A 552 -41.00 1.81 -2.94
N GLU A 553 -40.10 0.82 -2.96
CA GLU A 553 -40.42 -0.59 -2.74
C GLU A 553 -39.62 -1.16 -1.56
N SER A 554 -40.25 -2.02 -0.76
CA SER A 554 -39.62 -2.69 0.39
C SER A 554 -38.76 -3.90 -0.01
N ASN A 555 -39.14 -4.61 -1.08
CA ASN A 555 -38.44 -5.81 -1.59
C ASN A 555 -37.76 -5.59 -2.96
N GLY A 556 -37.39 -4.35 -3.27
CA GLY A 556 -36.79 -3.98 -4.55
C GLY A 556 -36.07 -2.65 -4.47
N LEU A 557 -35.37 -2.27 -5.55
CA LEU A 557 -34.72 -0.97 -5.68
C LEU A 557 -35.40 -0.18 -6.80
N ARG A 558 -36.36 0.67 -6.44
CA ARG A 558 -37.06 1.57 -7.36
C ARG A 558 -37.00 2.99 -6.82
N CYS A 559 -36.05 3.76 -7.34
CA CYS A 559 -35.82 5.13 -6.92
C CYS A 559 -36.76 6.09 -7.68
N ALA A 560 -37.45 6.94 -6.92
CA ALA A 560 -38.21 8.08 -7.43
C ALA A 560 -37.59 9.38 -6.93
N SER A 561 -37.58 10.41 -7.77
CA SER A 561 -37.09 11.73 -7.38
C SER A 561 -37.97 12.34 -6.27
N CYS A 562 -37.32 12.94 -5.29
CA CYS A 562 -38.01 13.61 -4.19
C CYS A 562 -38.53 14.97 -4.66
N GLY A 563 -39.86 15.09 -4.63
CA GLY A 563 -40.57 16.32 -4.99
C GLY A 563 -40.40 17.45 -3.98
N GLU A 564 -40.97 18.61 -4.30
CA GLU A 564 -40.94 19.80 -3.44
C GLU A 564 -41.50 19.49 -2.04
N GLY A 565 -40.74 19.90 -1.01
CA GLY A 565 -41.12 19.72 0.40
C GLY A 565 -40.59 18.43 1.05
N MET A 566 -39.80 17.62 0.33
CA MET A 566 -39.03 16.50 0.89
C MET A 566 -37.52 16.75 0.84
N VAL A 567 -36.82 16.25 1.85
CA VAL A 567 -35.36 16.16 1.89
C VAL A 567 -35.01 14.69 1.97
N CYS A 568 -34.40 14.17 0.91
CA CYS A 568 -34.00 12.77 0.79
C CYS A 568 -32.48 12.66 0.75
N PRO A 569 -31.85 12.30 1.89
CA PRO A 569 -30.45 11.89 1.91
C PRO A 569 -30.20 10.64 1.06
N PHE A 570 -28.92 10.30 0.86
CA PHE A 570 -28.53 9.05 0.22
C PHE A 570 -29.18 7.84 0.90
N ALA A 571 -29.56 6.82 0.13
CA ALA A 571 -30.20 5.59 0.61
C ALA A 571 -31.53 5.77 1.36
N SER A 572 -32.25 6.87 1.09
CA SER A 572 -33.59 7.09 1.65
C SER A 572 -34.60 6.02 1.22
N THR A 573 -35.42 5.57 2.17
CA THR A 573 -36.55 4.65 1.92
C THR A 573 -37.85 5.24 2.45
N VAL A 574 -38.98 4.85 1.86
CA VAL A 574 -40.32 5.27 2.32
C VAL A 574 -40.61 4.72 3.73
N ASP A 575 -40.17 3.49 4.05
CA ASP A 575 -40.35 2.89 5.36
C ASP A 575 -39.65 3.71 6.47
N ALA A 576 -38.45 4.22 6.17
CA ALA A 576 -37.71 5.07 7.11
C ALA A 576 -38.39 6.43 7.34
N LEU A 577 -39.05 6.98 6.32
CA LEU A 577 -39.83 8.22 6.43
C LEU A 577 -41.09 8.06 7.32
N GLN A 578 -41.67 6.85 7.35
CA GLN A 578 -42.83 6.53 8.18
C GLN A 578 -42.44 6.18 9.62
N ASN A 579 -41.47 5.28 9.80
CA ASN A 579 -41.17 4.67 11.09
C ASN A 579 -40.03 5.36 11.85
N GLY A 580 -39.29 6.25 11.17
CA GLY A 580 -38.13 6.93 11.78
C GLY A 580 -36.95 6.02 12.06
N THR A 581 -36.92 4.82 11.46
CA THR A 581 -35.82 3.86 11.59
C THR A 581 -35.22 3.58 10.22
N SER A 582 -33.89 3.53 10.14
CA SER A 582 -33.20 3.03 8.94
C SER A 582 -32.10 2.06 9.34
N ASP A 583 -31.86 1.05 8.50
CA ASP A 583 -30.86 0.02 8.74
C ASP A 583 -29.41 0.55 8.66
N ALA A 584 -29.22 1.76 8.13
CA ALA A 584 -27.90 2.34 7.90
C ALA A 584 -27.50 3.41 8.94
N SER A 585 -28.37 4.37 9.28
CA SER A 585 -28.14 5.44 10.27
C SER A 585 -29.28 6.47 10.25
N GLU A 586 -29.57 7.18 11.36
CA GLU A 586 -30.48 8.34 11.39
C GLU A 586 -30.20 9.40 10.31
N LYS A 587 -28.95 9.49 9.83
CA LYS A 587 -28.52 10.41 8.78
C LYS A 587 -29.16 10.13 7.41
N TYR A 588 -29.61 8.89 7.16
CA TYR A 588 -30.18 8.45 5.88
C TYR A 588 -31.71 8.45 5.87
N ILE A 589 -32.34 8.93 6.95
CA ILE A 589 -33.79 9.03 7.05
C ILE A 589 -34.26 10.23 6.22
N ALA A 590 -35.15 9.98 5.25
CA ALA A 590 -35.85 11.04 4.54
C ALA A 590 -36.73 11.82 5.50
N LYS A 591 -36.77 13.14 5.32
CA LYS A 591 -37.53 14.05 6.18
C LYS A 591 -38.35 15.01 5.34
N ILE A 592 -39.51 15.38 5.86
CA ILE A 592 -40.34 16.44 5.31
C ILE A 592 -39.72 17.78 5.72
N ALA A 593 -39.61 18.70 4.78
CA ALA A 593 -39.08 20.03 5.03
C ALA A 593 -40.04 20.86 5.91
N GLU A 594 -39.49 21.81 6.66
CA GLU A 594 -40.29 22.75 7.44
C GLU A 594 -41.28 23.53 6.55
N GLY A 595 -42.52 23.70 7.04
CA GLY A 595 -43.62 24.30 6.28
C GLY A 595 -44.39 23.31 5.39
N TYR A 596 -44.01 22.03 5.39
CA TYR A 596 -44.68 20.96 4.69
C TYR A 596 -45.12 19.83 5.63
N TYR A 597 -46.15 19.10 5.22
CA TYR A 597 -46.74 17.99 5.95
C TYR A 597 -47.04 16.83 4.98
N SER A 598 -46.95 15.60 5.45
CA SER A 598 -47.47 14.42 4.74
C SER A 598 -48.19 13.52 5.72
N ARG A 599 -49.10 12.69 5.21
CA ARG A 599 -49.84 11.75 6.05
C ARG A 599 -49.08 10.43 6.20
N VAL A 600 -49.35 9.69 7.28
CA VAL A 600 -48.68 8.41 7.56
C VAL A 600 -49.04 7.33 6.53
N ASP A 601 -50.29 7.31 6.06
CA ASP A 601 -50.81 6.40 5.03
C ASP A 601 -50.25 6.70 3.63
N SER A 602 -49.95 7.96 3.34
CA SER A 602 -49.40 8.41 2.06
C SER A 602 -48.19 9.33 2.28
N PRO A 603 -47.02 8.80 2.68
CA PRO A 603 -45.87 9.59 3.15
C PRO A 603 -45.22 10.44 2.05
N THR A 604 -45.38 10.06 0.78
CA THR A 604 -44.87 10.78 -0.40
C THR A 604 -45.80 11.87 -0.91
N SER A 605 -47.04 11.93 -0.41
CA SER A 605 -48.01 12.98 -0.75
C SER A 605 -47.80 14.20 0.14
N ILE A 606 -47.11 15.22 -0.39
CA ILE A 606 -46.75 16.42 0.35
C ILE A 606 -47.82 17.52 0.25
N PHE A 607 -48.19 18.05 1.40
CA PHE A 607 -49.08 19.19 1.59
C PHE A 607 -48.28 20.40 2.09
N LYS A 608 -48.66 21.58 1.61
CA LYS A 608 -48.08 22.87 2.01
C LYS A 608 -48.90 23.51 3.11
N CYS A 609 -48.25 23.94 4.18
CA CYS A 609 -48.89 24.57 5.31
C CYS A 609 -48.98 26.09 5.12
N THR A 610 -50.03 26.71 5.67
CA THR A 610 -50.23 28.17 5.56
C THR A 610 -49.19 28.97 6.33
N GLU A 611 -48.72 28.43 7.46
CA GLU A 611 -47.68 28.99 8.30
C GLU A 611 -46.62 27.93 8.58
N LYS A 612 -45.33 28.30 8.47
CA LYS A 612 -44.22 27.36 8.70
C LYS A 612 -44.27 26.73 10.09
N ARG A 613 -44.64 27.50 11.11
CA ARG A 613 -44.70 27.05 12.52
C ARG A 613 -45.71 25.92 12.76
N ARG A 614 -46.75 25.79 11.94
CA ARG A 614 -47.75 24.70 12.06
C ARG A 614 -47.18 23.34 11.66
N CYS A 615 -46.17 23.36 10.79
CA CYS A 615 -45.55 22.19 10.19
C CYS A 615 -44.04 22.24 10.43
N PRO A 616 -43.56 21.68 11.55
CA PRO A 616 -42.15 21.70 11.91
C PRO A 616 -41.29 20.84 10.96
N GLY A 617 -41.91 20.06 10.07
CA GLY A 617 -41.23 19.06 9.25
C GLY A 617 -40.92 17.79 10.06
N GLY A 618 -40.05 16.93 9.51
CA GLY A 618 -39.67 15.66 10.15
C GLY A 618 -40.33 14.43 9.53
N LEU A 619 -40.85 13.52 10.34
CA LEU A 619 -41.48 12.28 9.86
C LEU A 619 -42.91 12.52 9.38
N ALA A 620 -43.44 11.59 8.58
CA ALA A 620 -44.83 11.61 8.15
C ALA A 620 -45.78 11.67 9.35
N GLY A 621 -46.85 12.49 9.25
CA GLY A 621 -47.84 12.68 10.31
C GLY A 621 -47.48 13.70 11.39
N THR A 622 -46.35 14.39 11.31
CA THR A 622 -45.91 15.34 12.34
C THR A 622 -46.54 16.72 12.18
N CYS A 623 -47.29 17.17 13.19
CA CYS A 623 -47.87 18.52 13.29
C CYS A 623 -47.42 19.23 14.58
N ALA A 624 -47.32 20.57 14.55
CA ALA A 624 -46.99 21.34 15.76
C ALA A 624 -48.17 21.43 16.73
N GLY A 625 -47.88 21.49 18.04
CA GLY A 625 -48.83 21.98 19.04
C GLY A 625 -50.12 21.17 19.23
N GLY A 626 -50.15 19.90 18.81
CA GLY A 626 -51.33 19.04 18.90
C GLY A 626 -52.36 19.22 17.78
N LEU A 627 -51.98 19.92 16.71
CA LEU A 627 -52.78 20.00 15.48
C LEU A 627 -52.93 18.62 14.83
N ILE A 628 -54.05 18.42 14.16
CA ILE A 628 -54.41 17.19 13.47
C ILE A 628 -54.85 17.48 12.03
N ASN A 629 -54.98 16.41 11.25
CA ASN A 629 -55.40 16.39 9.84
C ASN A 629 -54.45 17.13 8.89
N ALA A 630 -54.46 16.77 7.60
CA ALA A 630 -53.71 17.49 6.60
C ALA A 630 -54.40 18.85 6.31
N PRO A 631 -53.69 19.99 6.20
CA PRO A 631 -52.25 20.24 6.36
C PRO A 631 -51.89 20.88 7.71
N CYS A 632 -52.14 20.18 8.83
CA CYS A 632 -51.96 20.63 10.21
C CYS A 632 -52.66 21.97 10.50
N ALA A 633 -53.98 22.02 10.29
CA ALA A 633 -54.75 23.26 10.44
C ALA A 633 -55.89 23.17 11.47
N GLU A 634 -56.14 21.99 12.03
CA GLU A 634 -57.28 21.74 12.90
C GLU A 634 -56.83 21.34 14.31
N CYS A 635 -57.48 21.88 15.34
CA CYS A 635 -57.32 21.42 16.71
C CYS A 635 -58.34 20.32 17.02
N PRO A 636 -58.03 19.39 17.94
CA PRO A 636 -59.00 18.42 18.43
C PRO A 636 -60.29 19.07 18.96
N PRO A 637 -61.43 18.35 18.95
CA PRO A 637 -62.71 18.88 19.40
C PRO A 637 -62.63 19.49 20.82
N GLY A 638 -63.18 20.69 21.00
CA GLY A 638 -63.19 21.41 22.28
C GLY A 638 -61.91 22.20 22.60
N GLN A 639 -61.01 22.35 21.62
CA GLN A 639 -59.80 23.15 21.74
C GLN A 639 -59.70 24.24 20.65
N THR A 640 -58.92 25.26 20.91
CA THR A 640 -58.65 26.41 20.02
C THR A 640 -57.15 26.63 19.90
N TRP A 641 -56.70 27.11 18.73
CA TRP A 641 -55.29 27.38 18.47
C TRP A 641 -54.84 28.66 19.15
N SER A 642 -53.89 28.57 20.09
CA SER A 642 -53.34 29.72 20.83
C SER A 642 -52.10 30.34 20.17
N GLY A 643 -51.76 29.96 18.95
CA GLY A 643 -50.54 30.40 18.24
C GLY A 643 -49.41 29.36 18.23
N ASP A 644 -49.24 28.60 19.31
CA ASP A 644 -48.21 27.55 19.44
C ASP A 644 -48.77 26.16 19.83
N LYS A 645 -49.92 26.11 20.50
CA LYS A 645 -50.58 24.86 20.93
C LYS A 645 -52.09 24.97 20.92
N CYS A 646 -52.76 23.84 20.74
CA CYS A 646 -54.20 23.72 20.98
C CYS A 646 -54.47 23.79 22.49
N VAL A 647 -55.29 24.76 22.91
CA VAL A 647 -55.69 24.99 24.30
C VAL A 647 -57.19 24.76 24.46
N GLY A 648 -57.62 24.33 25.65
CA GLY A 648 -59.04 24.20 25.96
C GLY A 648 -59.79 25.53 25.91
N CYS A 649 -61.09 25.49 25.67
CA CYS A 649 -61.93 26.66 25.57
C CYS A 649 -62.26 27.29 26.94
N ASP A 650 -62.11 28.62 27.07
CA ASP A 650 -62.40 29.37 28.29
C ASP A 650 -63.90 29.72 28.44
N ALA A 651 -64.43 29.64 29.68
CA ALA A 651 -65.83 29.93 29.99
C ALA A 651 -66.28 31.37 29.65
N LEU A 652 -65.35 32.32 29.61
CA LEU A 652 -65.63 33.71 29.28
C LEU A 652 -65.91 33.91 27.78
N THR A 653 -65.26 33.10 26.93
CA THR A 653 -65.46 33.12 25.48
C THR A 653 -66.81 32.51 25.08
N THR A 654 -67.25 31.46 25.78
CA THR A 654 -68.58 30.86 25.55
C THR A 654 -69.70 31.78 26.03
N ALA A 655 -69.51 32.51 27.13
CA ALA A 655 -70.47 33.51 27.63
C ALA A 655 -70.68 34.68 26.66
N PHE A 656 -69.61 35.15 25.99
CA PHE A 656 -69.69 36.24 24.99
C PHE A 656 -70.67 35.91 23.86
N TRP A 657 -70.64 34.69 23.33
CA TRP A 657 -71.49 34.28 22.21
C TRP A 657 -72.99 34.18 22.57
N TRP A 658 -73.34 34.00 23.84
CA TRP A 658 -74.74 34.07 24.31
C TRP A 658 -75.29 35.50 24.31
N VAL A 659 -74.43 36.51 24.47
CA VAL A 659 -74.83 37.92 24.61
C VAL A 659 -74.99 38.61 23.24
N VAL A 660 -74.15 38.26 22.26
CA VAL A 660 -74.15 38.83 20.90
C VAL A 660 -75.54 38.82 20.21
N PRO A 661 -76.30 37.69 20.17
CA PRO A 661 -77.60 37.66 19.49
C PRO A 661 -78.67 38.54 20.16
N ILE A 662 -78.45 39.02 21.39
CA ILE A 662 -79.35 39.95 22.09
C ILE A 662 -78.92 41.41 21.88
N LEU A 663 -77.62 41.69 22.00
CA LEU A 663 -77.08 43.04 21.86
C LEU A 663 -77.14 43.56 20.44
N LEU A 664 -76.78 42.74 19.45
CA LEU A 664 -76.64 43.18 18.06
C LEU A 664 -77.98 43.65 17.46
N PRO A 665 -79.11 42.91 17.59
CA PRO A 665 -80.41 43.40 17.12
C PRO A 665 -80.89 44.66 17.86
N SER A 666 -80.53 44.81 19.13
CA SER A 666 -80.85 45.99 19.95
C SER A 666 -80.10 47.23 19.46
N ILE A 667 -78.79 47.10 19.17
CA ILE A 667 -77.96 48.18 18.59
C ILE A 667 -78.51 48.60 17.22
N VAL A 668 -78.86 47.63 16.38
CA VAL A 668 -79.43 47.89 15.06
C VAL A 668 -80.77 48.65 15.17
N ALA A 669 -81.63 48.30 16.15
CA ALA A 669 -82.86 49.05 16.39
C ALA A 669 -82.62 50.49 16.87
N VAL A 670 -81.63 50.71 17.75
CA VAL A 670 -81.25 52.05 18.23
C VAL A 670 -80.64 52.90 17.11
N SER A 671 -79.93 52.28 16.16
CA SER A 671 -79.28 52.97 15.04
C SER A 671 -80.25 53.83 14.21
N TYR A 672 -81.53 53.42 14.11
CA TYR A 672 -82.58 54.20 13.45
C TYR A 672 -82.71 55.61 14.04
N TYR A 673 -82.66 55.73 15.37
CA TYR A 673 -82.80 57.02 16.06
C TYR A 673 -81.53 57.87 15.99
N VAL A 674 -80.36 57.24 15.89
CA VAL A 674 -79.06 57.91 15.81
C VAL A 674 -78.82 58.48 14.40
N THR A 675 -79.16 57.71 13.36
CA THR A 675 -78.90 58.05 11.95
C THR A 675 -79.92 59.00 11.34
N ASN A 676 -81.06 59.24 12.01
CA ASN A 676 -82.14 60.12 11.53
C ASN A 676 -82.42 61.33 12.45
N PRO A 677 -81.46 62.26 12.64
CA PRO A 677 -81.71 63.47 13.40
C PRO A 677 -82.59 64.46 12.61
N LYS A 678 -83.18 65.44 13.32
CA LYS A 678 -83.97 66.50 12.70
C LYS A 678 -83.08 67.32 11.76
N VAL A 679 -83.52 67.53 10.52
CA VAL A 679 -82.80 68.31 9.51
C VAL A 679 -82.76 69.78 9.97
N THR A 680 -81.56 70.28 10.26
CA THR A 680 -81.31 71.67 10.64
C THR A 680 -80.28 72.30 9.69
N ALA A 681 -80.34 73.62 9.49
CA ALA A 681 -79.42 74.33 8.59
C ALA A 681 -77.94 74.29 9.02
N LYS A 682 -77.66 73.92 10.28
CA LYS A 682 -76.31 73.62 10.79
C LYS A 682 -76.18 72.13 11.03
N ALA A 683 -75.03 71.55 10.69
CA ALA A 683 -74.72 70.14 10.98
C ALA A 683 -74.84 69.89 12.49
N SER A 684 -75.67 68.92 12.88
CA SER A 684 -75.88 68.57 14.29
C SER A 684 -74.68 67.78 14.82
N THR A 685 -74.25 68.04 16.07
CA THR A 685 -73.18 67.29 16.76
C THR A 685 -73.40 65.77 16.69
N ARG A 686 -74.66 65.32 16.69
CA ARG A 686 -75.01 63.88 16.56
C ARG A 686 -74.69 63.30 15.18
N GLN A 687 -74.88 64.07 14.11
CA GLN A 687 -74.53 63.64 12.75
C GLN A 687 -73.01 63.53 12.59
N ALA A 688 -72.28 64.55 13.05
CA ALA A 688 -70.82 64.53 13.02
C ALA A 688 -70.25 63.37 13.85
N ALA A 689 -70.81 63.11 15.04
CA ALA A 689 -70.43 61.96 15.86
C ALA A 689 -70.74 60.62 15.17
N SER A 690 -71.93 60.46 14.57
CA SER A 690 -72.30 59.23 13.86
C SER A 690 -71.42 58.96 12.63
N ALA A 691 -71.04 60.00 11.89
CA ALA A 691 -70.12 59.90 10.77
C ALA A 691 -68.69 59.56 11.23
N GLY A 692 -68.23 60.15 12.34
CA GLY A 692 -66.95 59.83 12.96
C GLY A 692 -66.85 58.38 13.41
N VAL A 693 -67.90 57.85 14.07
CA VAL A 693 -67.98 56.44 14.44
C VAL A 693 -68.00 55.53 13.20
N ALA A 694 -68.74 55.89 12.15
CA ALA A 694 -68.77 55.12 10.91
C ALA A 694 -67.39 55.08 10.22
N LEU A 695 -66.68 56.22 10.15
CA LEU A 695 -65.33 56.30 9.59
C LEU A 695 -64.31 55.53 10.42
N PHE A 696 -64.44 55.54 11.75
CA PHE A 696 -63.60 54.74 12.64
C PHE A 696 -63.80 53.24 12.40
N ILE A 697 -65.06 52.78 12.31
CA ILE A 697 -65.38 51.38 12.01
C ILE A 697 -64.81 51.00 10.63
N LEU A 698 -64.96 51.86 9.62
CA LEU A 698 -64.42 51.63 8.29
C LEU A 698 -62.88 51.52 8.29
N LEU A 699 -62.20 52.39 9.06
CA LEU A 699 -60.75 52.33 9.22
C LEU A 699 -60.31 50.99 9.83
N VAL A 700 -60.96 50.59 10.93
CA VAL A 700 -60.69 49.33 11.62
C VAL A 700 -60.94 48.12 10.70
N GLN A 701 -62.05 48.11 9.96
CA GLN A 701 -62.35 47.08 8.98
C GLN A 701 -61.30 47.01 7.86
N THR A 702 -60.84 48.16 7.36
CA THR A 702 -59.83 48.21 6.30
C THR A 702 -58.49 47.64 6.78
N VAL A 703 -58.05 47.99 8.00
CA VAL A 703 -56.83 47.43 8.62
C VAL A 703 -56.98 45.92 8.82
N SER A 704 -58.16 45.45 9.24
CA SER A 704 -58.45 44.03 9.42
C SER A 704 -58.39 43.25 8.09
N ILE A 705 -58.91 43.81 7.00
CA ILE A 705 -58.82 43.23 5.64
C ILE A 705 -57.37 43.19 5.16
N MET A 706 -56.58 44.24 5.41
CA MET A 706 -55.16 44.22 5.05
C MET A 706 -54.41 43.08 5.75
N ALA A 707 -54.71 42.86 7.04
CA ALA A 707 -54.13 41.77 7.82
C ALA A 707 -54.55 40.36 7.36
N SER A 708 -55.66 40.22 6.61
CA SER A 708 -56.11 38.94 6.05
C SER A 708 -55.57 38.61 4.65
N THR A 709 -54.77 39.50 4.06
CA THR A 709 -54.12 39.25 2.77
C THR A 709 -52.93 38.28 2.89
N THR A 710 -52.56 37.63 1.79
CA THR A 710 -51.43 36.69 1.70
C THR A 710 -50.04 37.37 1.81
N ILE A 711 -50.00 38.67 2.08
CA ILE A 711 -48.77 39.45 2.21
C ILE A 711 -48.12 39.11 3.57
N PRO A 712 -46.80 38.85 3.62
CA PRO A 712 -46.10 38.56 4.86
C PRO A 712 -45.94 39.82 5.72
N TRP A 713 -46.97 40.15 6.51
CA TRP A 713 -46.91 41.23 7.49
C TRP A 713 -46.03 40.85 8.71
N PRO A 714 -45.32 41.82 9.32
CA PRO A 714 -44.63 41.61 10.58
C PRO A 714 -45.55 41.08 11.68
N ASP A 715 -45.05 40.22 12.56
CA ASP A 715 -45.85 39.57 13.61
C ASP A 715 -46.57 40.60 14.51
N ASN A 716 -45.92 41.72 14.84
CA ASN A 716 -46.53 42.80 15.64
C ASN A 716 -47.78 43.39 14.98
N PHE A 717 -47.82 43.47 13.65
CA PHE A 717 -48.98 43.96 12.91
C PHE A 717 -50.11 42.91 12.91
N LYS A 718 -49.77 41.63 12.72
CA LYS A 718 -50.75 40.54 12.76
C LYS A 718 -51.39 40.42 14.14
N THR A 719 -50.60 40.42 15.20
CA THR A 719 -51.08 40.30 16.59
C THR A 719 -51.98 41.46 16.99
N SER A 720 -51.67 42.69 16.57
CA SER A 720 -52.52 43.86 16.84
C SER A 720 -53.82 43.90 16.01
N ALA A 721 -53.85 43.23 14.85
CA ALA A 721 -55.03 43.15 13.98
C ALA A 721 -56.05 42.06 14.39
N ILE A 722 -55.66 41.05 15.19
CA ILE A 722 -56.54 39.95 15.64
C ILE A 722 -57.83 40.46 16.33
N PRO A 723 -57.78 41.32 17.37
CA PRO A 723 -59.01 41.78 18.03
C PRO A 723 -59.93 42.60 17.11
N LEU A 724 -59.38 43.16 16.02
CA LEU A 724 -60.12 43.97 15.06
C LEU A 724 -60.97 43.12 14.10
N ARG A 725 -60.73 41.80 14.00
CA ARG A 725 -61.48 40.87 13.14
C ARG A 725 -62.95 40.70 13.56
N ILE A 726 -63.30 41.04 14.81
CA ILE A 726 -64.70 41.04 15.29
C ILE A 726 -65.56 41.95 14.42
N PHE A 727 -65.03 43.10 13.97
CA PHE A 727 -65.74 44.06 13.11
C PHE A 727 -65.95 43.54 11.67
N MET A 728 -65.35 42.40 11.33
CA MET A 728 -65.49 41.71 10.05
C MET A 728 -66.51 40.56 10.10
N PHE A 729 -67.16 40.31 11.25
CA PHE A 729 -68.09 39.18 11.46
C PHE A 729 -67.47 37.81 11.13
N ASP A 730 -66.16 37.69 11.30
CA ASP A 730 -65.42 36.44 11.11
C ASP A 730 -65.51 35.57 12.37
N LEU A 731 -66.55 34.74 12.43
CA LEU A 731 -66.87 33.89 13.59
C LEU A 731 -65.73 32.91 13.93
N GLU A 732 -64.95 32.49 12.95
CA GLU A 732 -63.88 31.50 13.13
C GLU A 732 -62.69 32.09 13.90
N SER A 733 -62.40 33.38 13.70
CA SER A 733 -61.28 34.08 14.33
C SER A 733 -61.45 34.35 15.84
N VAL A 734 -62.67 34.19 16.37
CA VAL A 734 -63.02 34.45 17.78
C VAL A 734 -63.51 33.16 18.45
N SER A 735 -62.90 32.03 18.06
CA SER A 735 -63.11 30.72 18.67
C SER A 735 -64.58 30.30 18.80
N PHE A 736 -65.42 30.64 17.81
CA PHE A 736 -66.81 30.13 17.72
C PHE A 736 -66.87 28.59 17.65
N SER A 737 -65.76 27.96 17.27
CA SER A 737 -65.54 26.52 17.37
C SER A 737 -65.75 25.96 18.78
N CYS A 738 -65.54 26.77 19.81
CA CYS A 738 -65.79 26.43 21.21
C CYS A 738 -67.27 26.41 21.59
N PHE A 739 -68.13 27.06 20.79
CA PHE A 739 -69.56 27.19 21.08
C PHE A 739 -70.42 26.18 20.32
N SER A 740 -70.06 25.84 19.07
CA SER A 740 -70.85 24.92 18.25
C SER A 740 -70.00 23.87 17.54
N THR A 741 -70.53 22.64 17.45
CA THR A 741 -69.96 21.52 16.69
C THR A 741 -70.37 21.49 15.22
N LEU A 742 -70.90 22.61 14.70
CA LEU A 742 -71.26 22.73 13.29
C LEU A 742 -70.05 22.49 12.39
N THR A 743 -70.29 21.91 11.22
CA THR A 743 -69.29 21.70 10.16
C THR A 743 -68.72 23.04 9.67
N ILE A 744 -67.59 22.99 8.97
CA ILE A 744 -66.91 24.19 8.44
C ILE A 744 -67.87 25.00 7.55
N ALA A 745 -68.54 24.32 6.62
CA ALA A 745 -69.58 24.94 5.77
C ALA A 745 -70.77 25.48 6.59
N GLY A 746 -71.17 24.79 7.66
CA GLY A 746 -72.27 25.23 8.54
C GLY A 746 -71.96 26.54 9.28
N ARG A 747 -70.72 26.69 9.77
CA ARG A 747 -70.25 27.93 10.43
C ARG A 747 -70.17 29.09 9.45
N TYR A 748 -69.62 28.84 8.26
CA TYR A 748 -69.58 29.84 7.20
C TYR A 748 -71.00 30.32 6.82
N THR A 749 -71.94 29.38 6.69
CA THR A 749 -73.35 29.68 6.38
C THR A 749 -73.99 30.57 7.45
N LEU A 750 -73.71 30.32 8.73
CA LEU A 750 -74.18 31.18 9.82
C LEU A 750 -73.60 32.60 9.71
N SER A 751 -72.29 32.74 9.45
CA SER A 751 -71.63 34.03 9.28
C SER A 751 -72.26 34.88 8.16
N ILE A 752 -72.52 34.28 6.99
CA ILE A 752 -73.12 35.01 5.86
C ILE A 752 -74.60 35.32 6.08
N SER A 753 -75.33 34.48 6.82
CA SER A 753 -76.77 34.66 7.11
C SER A 753 -77.07 35.82 8.08
N GLY A 754 -76.08 36.23 8.87
CA GLY A 754 -76.22 37.32 9.83
C GLY A 754 -76.65 38.65 9.19
N PHE A 755 -76.14 39.00 8.00
CA PHE A 755 -76.49 40.27 7.34
C PHE A 755 -77.95 40.29 6.83
N PRO A 756 -78.42 39.28 6.07
CA PRO A 756 -79.85 39.15 5.76
C PRO A 756 -80.74 39.19 7.00
N MET A 757 -80.34 38.51 8.10
CA MET A 757 -81.10 38.52 9.34
C MET A 757 -81.23 39.91 9.96
N LEU A 758 -80.18 40.73 9.95
CA LEU A 758 -80.24 42.11 10.44
C LEU A 758 -81.12 43.01 9.56
N VAL A 759 -81.10 42.81 8.24
CA VAL A 759 -82.00 43.52 7.31
C VAL A 759 -83.46 43.15 7.59
N LEU A 760 -83.75 41.85 7.72
CA LEU A 760 -85.08 41.36 8.09
C LEU A 760 -85.51 41.88 9.46
N TRP A 761 -84.59 41.94 10.42
CA TRP A 761 -84.84 42.48 11.75
C TRP A 761 -85.22 43.96 11.72
N LEU A 762 -84.51 44.80 10.95
CA LEU A 762 -84.90 46.21 10.77
C LEU A 762 -86.31 46.36 10.19
N TRP A 763 -86.66 45.53 9.21
CA TRP A 763 -88.01 45.51 8.65
C TRP A 763 -89.06 45.02 9.66
N LEU A 764 -88.71 44.03 10.49
CA LEU A 764 -89.56 43.57 11.57
C LEU A 764 -89.77 44.67 12.61
N CYS A 765 -88.73 45.41 13.00
CA CYS A 765 -88.86 46.58 13.89
C CYS A 765 -89.76 47.65 13.27
N PHE A 766 -89.62 47.94 11.98
CA PHE A 766 -90.52 48.86 11.27
C PHE A 766 -91.97 48.39 11.31
N ALA A 767 -92.23 47.11 11.04
CA ALA A 767 -93.56 46.52 11.10
C ALA A 767 -94.15 46.56 12.53
N MET A 768 -93.37 46.16 13.54
CA MET A 768 -93.76 46.19 14.95
C MET A 768 -94.04 47.61 15.44
N SER A 769 -93.31 48.62 14.95
CA SER A 769 -93.55 50.03 15.29
C SER A 769 -94.94 50.56 14.87
N LYS A 770 -95.64 49.84 13.99
CA LYS A 770 -97.02 50.17 13.55
C LYS A 770 -98.09 49.54 14.44
N LEU A 771 -97.73 48.60 15.32
CA LEU A 771 -98.68 47.96 16.23
C LEU A 771 -99.11 48.90 17.37
N PRO A 772 -100.32 48.74 17.92
CA PRO A 772 -100.88 49.63 18.95
C PRO A 772 -99.99 49.91 20.18
N PRO A 773 -99.28 48.93 20.78
CA PRO A 773 -98.48 49.18 21.99
C PRO A 773 -97.24 50.07 21.77
N PHE A 774 -96.85 50.33 20.52
CA PHE A 774 -95.61 51.05 20.18
C PHE A 774 -95.85 52.41 19.51
N GLN A 775 -97.04 52.99 19.61
CA GLN A 775 -97.39 54.27 18.96
C GLN A 775 -96.42 55.43 19.25
N ARG A 776 -95.80 55.47 20.44
CA ARG A 776 -94.79 56.49 20.80
C ARG A 776 -93.44 56.33 20.08
N LEU A 777 -93.16 55.14 19.54
CA LEU A 777 -91.93 54.76 18.85
C LEU A 777 -92.15 54.51 17.36
N ARG A 778 -93.19 55.13 16.75
CA ARG A 778 -93.56 54.88 15.35
C ARG A 778 -92.44 55.27 14.37
N TRP A 779 -91.99 54.33 13.54
CA TRP A 779 -90.96 54.59 12.52
C TRP A 779 -91.56 55.10 11.21
N GLU A 780 -90.79 55.89 10.46
CA GLU A 780 -91.14 56.41 9.14
C GLU A 780 -90.41 55.64 8.04
N GLN A 781 -91.06 55.45 6.89
CA GLN A 781 -90.54 54.63 5.80
C GLN A 781 -89.21 55.16 5.25
N PHE A 782 -89.11 56.46 4.94
CA PHE A 782 -87.88 57.04 4.39
C PHE A 782 -86.71 57.04 5.39
N LYS A 783 -87.00 57.28 6.68
CA LYS A 783 -85.99 57.19 7.76
C LYS A 783 -85.52 55.75 7.97
N THR A 784 -86.42 54.78 7.77
CA THR A 784 -86.09 53.35 7.86
C THR A 784 -85.20 52.93 6.69
N TRP A 785 -85.49 53.40 5.47
CA TRP A 785 -84.60 53.22 4.32
C TRP A 785 -83.21 53.85 4.52
N ASN A 786 -83.14 55.03 5.14
CA ASN A 786 -81.87 55.67 5.49
C ASN A 786 -81.06 54.85 6.52
N ALA A 787 -81.74 54.33 7.55
CA ALA A 787 -81.11 53.46 8.55
C ALA A 787 -80.62 52.14 7.91
N LEU A 788 -81.41 51.54 7.01
CA LEU A 788 -81.03 50.35 6.26
C LEU A 788 -79.83 50.61 5.33
N GLY A 789 -79.83 51.73 4.61
CA GLY A 789 -78.70 52.13 3.77
C GLY A 789 -77.42 52.35 4.58
N SER A 790 -77.54 52.96 5.76
CA SER A 790 -76.42 53.14 6.70
C SER A 790 -75.88 51.81 7.21
N LEU A 791 -76.77 50.86 7.56
CA LEU A 791 -76.39 49.51 7.97
C LEU A 791 -75.64 48.78 6.85
N LEU A 792 -76.21 48.76 5.64
CA LEU A 792 -75.60 48.09 4.47
C LEU A 792 -74.26 48.72 4.07
N GLN A 793 -74.13 50.05 4.20
CA GLN A 793 -72.86 50.74 3.97
C GLN A 793 -71.80 50.33 5.02
N MET A 794 -72.17 50.27 6.31
CA MET A 794 -71.26 49.86 7.39
C MET A 794 -70.84 48.39 7.29
N SER A 795 -71.71 47.52 6.76
CA SER A 795 -71.41 46.10 6.59
C SER A 795 -70.79 45.76 5.23
N TYR A 796 -70.66 46.72 4.30
CA TYR A 796 -70.23 46.48 2.92
C TYR A 796 -68.85 45.79 2.83
N GLY A 797 -67.86 46.28 3.56
CA GLY A 797 -66.51 45.69 3.62
C GLY A 797 -66.53 44.24 4.12
N PRO A 798 -67.08 43.97 5.33
CA PRO A 798 -67.24 42.63 5.88
C PRO A 798 -67.98 41.65 4.95
N MET A 799 -69.12 42.06 4.38
CA MET A 799 -69.90 41.22 3.46
C MET A 799 -69.09 40.86 2.21
N SER A 800 -68.36 41.82 1.65
CA SER A 800 -67.53 41.60 0.46
C SER A 800 -66.38 40.63 0.76
N ALA A 801 -65.72 40.76 1.91
CA ALA A 801 -64.62 39.88 2.30
C ALA A 801 -65.12 38.44 2.56
N LEU A 802 -66.22 38.27 3.32
CA LEU A 802 -66.80 36.95 3.60
C LEU A 802 -67.32 36.27 2.33
N ALA A 803 -67.91 37.03 1.40
CA ALA A 803 -68.38 36.48 0.13
C ALA A 803 -67.25 35.95 -0.77
N LEU A 804 -66.04 36.51 -0.67
CA LEU A 804 -64.88 36.13 -1.47
C LEU A 804 -64.05 35.00 -0.87
N GLN A 805 -64.20 34.69 0.43
CA GLN A 805 -63.44 33.62 1.10
C GLN A 805 -63.43 32.28 0.37
N PRO A 806 -64.57 31.75 -0.13
CA PRO A 806 -64.63 30.45 -0.80
C PRO A 806 -63.86 30.41 -2.14
N PHE A 807 -63.44 31.55 -2.69
CA PHE A 807 -62.75 31.61 -3.98
C PHE A 807 -61.22 31.55 -3.85
N MET A 808 -60.68 31.59 -2.63
CA MET A 808 -59.25 31.70 -2.37
C MET A 808 -58.61 30.33 -2.09
N CYS A 809 -58.40 29.54 -3.14
CA CYS A 809 -57.70 28.25 -3.06
C CYS A 809 -56.19 28.40 -3.30
N TYR A 810 -55.36 27.65 -2.57
CA TYR A 810 -53.92 27.54 -2.81
C TYR A 810 -53.53 26.09 -3.14
N SER A 811 -52.43 25.92 -3.88
CA SER A 811 -52.00 24.62 -4.40
C SER A 811 -50.95 23.95 -3.52
N HIS A 812 -50.98 22.62 -3.49
CA HIS A 812 -49.99 21.76 -2.85
C HIS A 812 -49.10 21.06 -3.88
N PRO A 813 -47.88 20.62 -3.50
CA PRO A 813 -46.97 19.88 -4.38
C PRO A 813 -47.55 18.58 -4.96
N ASN A 814 -48.48 17.94 -4.25
CA ASN A 814 -49.19 16.73 -4.72
C ASN A 814 -50.31 17.00 -5.74
N GLY A 815 -50.53 18.26 -6.15
CA GLY A 815 -51.57 18.66 -7.10
C GLY A 815 -52.94 18.96 -6.49
N LEU A 816 -53.16 18.67 -5.20
CA LEU A 816 -54.39 19.06 -4.50
C LEU A 816 -54.41 20.56 -4.20
N ARG A 817 -55.61 21.10 -3.91
CA ARG A 817 -55.81 22.50 -3.55
C ARG A 817 -56.62 22.61 -2.27
N SER A 818 -56.22 23.49 -1.36
CA SER A 818 -56.94 23.76 -0.10
C SER A 818 -57.41 25.20 -0.02
N LEU A 819 -58.45 25.43 0.78
CA LEU A 819 -58.98 26.77 1.02
C LEU A 819 -58.04 27.57 1.95
N LEU A 820 -57.72 28.82 1.60
CA LEU A 820 -56.75 29.62 2.35
C LEU A 820 -57.15 29.90 3.80
N ASN A 821 -58.44 30.19 4.05
CA ASN A 821 -58.94 30.49 5.40
C ASN A 821 -59.21 29.22 6.22
N GLN A 822 -59.47 28.09 5.56
CA GLN A 822 -59.71 26.78 6.17
C GLN A 822 -58.90 25.71 5.45
N PRO A 823 -57.59 25.59 5.76
CA PRO A 823 -56.67 24.76 4.99
C PRO A 823 -56.98 23.26 5.01
N SER A 824 -57.72 22.78 6.01
CA SER A 824 -58.16 21.39 6.12
C SER A 824 -59.26 20.99 5.13
N LEU A 825 -59.95 21.96 4.51
CA LEU A 825 -60.98 21.73 3.50
C LEU A 825 -60.37 21.82 2.10
N PHE A 826 -60.53 20.75 1.30
CA PHE A 826 -59.98 20.72 -0.06
C PHE A 826 -60.95 21.33 -1.07
N CYS A 827 -60.41 22.12 -1.99
CA CYS A 827 -61.20 22.78 -3.02
C CYS A 827 -61.73 21.76 -4.02
N GLY A 828 -63.05 21.74 -4.19
CA GLY A 828 -63.77 20.78 -5.03
C GLY A 828 -64.56 19.74 -4.25
N GLU A 829 -64.40 19.68 -2.92
CA GLU A 829 -65.24 18.88 -2.05
C GLU A 829 -66.65 19.47 -1.89
N GLU A 830 -67.61 18.64 -1.45
CA GLU A 830 -69.02 19.03 -1.32
C GLU A 830 -69.23 20.24 -0.40
N GLU A 831 -68.52 20.29 0.73
CA GLU A 831 -68.59 21.41 1.67
C GLU A 831 -68.08 22.73 1.05
N HIS A 832 -67.02 22.66 0.26
CA HIS A 832 -66.50 23.83 -0.46
C HIS A 832 -67.49 24.35 -1.49
N MET A 833 -68.19 23.45 -2.19
CA MET A 833 -69.25 23.82 -3.13
C MET A 833 -70.42 24.55 -2.45
N ALA A 834 -70.82 24.10 -1.26
CA ALA A 834 -71.84 24.80 -0.47
C ALA A 834 -71.39 26.23 -0.07
N MET A 835 -70.13 26.40 0.33
CA MET A 835 -69.55 27.71 0.63
C MET A 835 -69.54 28.63 -0.59
N LEU A 836 -69.16 28.11 -1.77
CA LEU A 836 -69.16 28.87 -3.03
C LEU A 836 -70.56 29.40 -3.36
N ILE A 837 -71.60 28.57 -3.25
CA ILE A 837 -72.99 28.97 -3.52
C ILE A 837 -73.42 30.09 -2.55
N GLY A 838 -73.16 29.92 -1.25
CA GLY A 838 -73.49 30.92 -0.23
C GLY A 838 -72.78 32.26 -0.45
N GLY A 839 -71.48 32.21 -0.73
CA GLY A 839 -70.68 33.40 -1.05
C GLY A 839 -71.16 34.12 -2.31
N SER A 840 -71.45 33.37 -3.38
CA SER A 840 -72.02 33.92 -4.63
C SER A 840 -73.36 34.63 -4.40
N LEU A 841 -74.26 34.05 -3.60
CA LEU A 841 -75.55 34.68 -3.28
C LEU A 841 -75.39 35.98 -2.49
N LEU A 842 -74.52 35.99 -1.48
CA LEU A 842 -74.22 37.20 -0.70
C LEU A 842 -73.61 38.30 -1.60
N LEU A 843 -72.67 37.92 -2.47
CA LEU A 843 -72.02 38.83 -3.41
C LEU A 843 -73.03 39.43 -4.41
N MET A 844 -73.89 38.60 -4.99
CA MET A 844 -74.86 39.05 -5.99
C MET A 844 -75.94 39.94 -5.37
N LEU A 845 -76.55 39.52 -4.25
CA LEU A 845 -77.73 40.19 -3.70
C LEU A 845 -77.37 41.41 -2.84
N PHE A 846 -76.35 41.32 -1.99
CA PHE A 846 -76.05 42.35 -0.99
C PHE A 846 -74.85 43.22 -1.33
N VAL A 847 -73.86 42.72 -2.07
CA VAL A 847 -72.70 43.53 -2.48
C VAL A 847 -72.99 44.24 -3.80
N PHE A 848 -73.15 43.50 -4.90
CA PHE A 848 -73.45 44.07 -6.20
C PHE A 848 -74.86 44.65 -6.28
N GLY A 849 -75.84 44.00 -5.66
CA GLY A 849 -77.20 44.53 -5.58
C GLY A 849 -77.26 45.89 -4.87
N PHE A 850 -76.56 46.06 -3.75
CA PHE A 850 -76.50 47.34 -3.04
C PHE A 850 -75.77 48.40 -3.85
N LEU A 851 -74.62 48.07 -4.46
CA LEU A 851 -73.91 49.00 -5.35
C LEU A 851 -74.82 49.46 -6.51
N ALA A 852 -75.50 48.53 -7.17
CA ALA A 852 -76.41 48.86 -8.27
C ALA A 852 -77.53 49.80 -7.81
N VAL A 853 -78.13 49.56 -6.65
CA VAL A 853 -79.15 50.46 -6.06
C VAL A 853 -78.57 51.85 -5.79
N CYS A 854 -77.37 51.94 -5.21
CA CYS A 854 -76.67 53.20 -4.95
C CYS A 854 -76.35 53.96 -6.24
N THR A 855 -75.84 53.27 -7.27
CA THR A 855 -75.54 53.88 -8.59
C THR A 855 -76.81 54.39 -9.26
N VAL A 856 -77.89 53.62 -9.24
CA VAL A 856 -79.19 54.04 -9.79
C VAL A 856 -79.75 55.24 -9.01
N ALA A 857 -79.64 55.24 -7.68
CA ALA A 857 -80.07 56.34 -6.83
C ALA A 857 -79.25 57.61 -7.10
N ALA A 858 -77.92 57.51 -7.22
CA ALA A 858 -77.03 58.61 -7.56
C ALA A 858 -77.31 59.17 -8.96
N TRP A 859 -77.57 58.29 -9.95
CA TRP A 859 -77.92 58.71 -11.31
C TRP A 859 -79.29 59.40 -11.40
N LYS A 860 -80.27 58.94 -10.61
CA LYS A 860 -81.61 59.57 -10.54
C LYS A 860 -81.67 60.80 -9.65
N MET A 861 -80.71 60.98 -8.73
CA MET A 861 -80.70 62.08 -7.75
C MET A 861 -80.86 63.48 -8.38
N PRO A 862 -80.16 63.86 -9.45
CA PRO A 862 -80.34 65.17 -10.09
C PRO A 862 -81.77 65.40 -10.57
N LYS A 863 -82.44 64.36 -11.09
CA LYS A 863 -83.84 64.42 -11.52
C LYS A 863 -84.78 64.55 -10.32
N TRP A 864 -84.51 63.85 -9.22
CA TRP A 864 -85.30 63.95 -7.98
C TRP A 864 -85.16 65.33 -7.33
N ILE A 865 -83.94 65.87 -7.24
CA ILE A 865 -83.66 67.20 -6.71
C ILE A 865 -84.29 68.28 -7.60
N ALA A 866 -84.15 68.19 -8.93
CA ALA A 866 -84.77 69.15 -9.85
C ALA A 866 -86.31 69.12 -9.80
N ARG A 867 -86.92 67.98 -9.43
CA ARG A 867 -88.37 67.85 -9.23
C ARG A 867 -88.81 68.48 -7.89
N LEU A 868 -88.01 68.32 -6.83
CA LEU A 868 -88.23 68.96 -5.53
C LEU A 868 -88.06 70.48 -5.58
N LEU A 869 -86.99 70.98 -6.20
CA LEU A 869 -86.76 72.41 -6.41
C LEU A 869 -87.86 73.05 -7.27
N ARG A 870 -88.42 72.32 -8.24
CA ARG A 870 -89.60 72.77 -9.01
C ARG A 870 -90.86 72.90 -8.16
N VAL A 871 -91.05 72.02 -7.18
CA VAL A 871 -92.20 72.07 -6.25
C VAL A 871 -92.04 73.20 -5.22
N GLU A 872 -90.82 73.49 -4.76
CA GLU A 872 -90.54 74.64 -3.87
C GLU A 872 -90.62 75.98 -4.59
N THR A 873 -90.14 76.08 -5.83
CA THR A 873 -90.33 77.28 -6.68
C THR A 873 -91.81 77.50 -7.02
N TRP A 874 -92.60 76.44 -7.21
CA TRP A 874 -94.07 76.53 -7.33
C TRP A 874 -94.74 77.04 -6.05
N LYS A 875 -94.28 76.60 -4.87
CA LYS A 875 -94.78 77.08 -3.57
C LYS A 875 -94.40 78.54 -3.28
N GLN A 876 -93.26 79.02 -3.78
CA GLN A 876 -92.85 80.43 -3.67
C GLN A 876 -93.54 81.34 -4.70
N THR A 877 -93.86 80.86 -5.90
CA THR A 877 -94.61 81.62 -6.92
C THR A 877 -96.13 81.63 -6.70
N ALA A 878 -96.68 80.66 -5.94
CA ALA A 878 -98.09 80.62 -5.53
C ALA A 878 -98.44 81.53 -4.33
N ARG A 879 -97.53 82.41 -3.88
CA ARG A 879 -97.85 83.53 -2.96
C ARG A 879 -97.59 84.89 -3.61
N PRO A 880 -98.53 85.44 -4.40
CA PRO A 880 -98.65 86.87 -4.57
C PRO A 880 -99.52 87.44 -3.41
N GLY A 881 -98.90 88.22 -2.52
CA GLY A 881 -99.61 89.04 -1.52
C GLY A 881 -99.99 88.34 -0.21
N GLN A 882 -99.05 88.26 0.73
CA GLN A 882 -99.26 88.54 2.17
C GLN A 882 -97.92 88.60 2.91
#